data_AF-A0A067CDP1-F1
#
_entry.id   AF-A0A067CDP1-F1
#
_cell.length_a   1.000
_cell.length_b   1.000
_cell.length_c   1.000
_cell.angle_alpha   90.00
_cell.angle_beta   90.00
_cell.angle_gamma   90.00
#
_symmetry.space_group_name_H-M   'P 1'
#
loop_
_entity.id
_entity.type
_entity.pdbx_description
1 polymer ?
#
loop_
_entity_poly.entity_id
_entity_poly.type
_entity_poly.pdbx_seq_one_letter_code
_entity_poly.pdbx_strand_id
1 'polypeptide(L)'
;MAGNIAAFPRTPDCYAGWNGYQSENTTAKRRVWRLNVTMHVEVTKATDRAKAAPTTQDVHDVHLQPLAIFAFLAWLGITVNSLLDPIKTLYGYYIYMDSYNQYVVWQLEVTNTFNNVSSRVCSLNGPFLDCYFELPVYGTGSLSGATCRSYYPIDKAPTQHIGNFFGNCTLPSGERIEIPDPARFASTQWSVQTSSLDRTCLEMLGEGDSFACDTITTANGRVINHRVSQTETTKWCKEFGGYYILNRTSGIQEVLVANTSGPFAFTSIALTYLPPVLSLEPLLKCAIDLHVGGTATHITTSAWYGDTTAPWTARTTRTADANDVTSTTDGKVLVTTKHYSEGDLTQIRLGYKDAYRLTLLAVITYYRVTSIYYPIALVYWRQRTPLFRWLRQRHMGLVLHKRERHNLFVLLLLSAEAVASTEDVVMYCQQVIYSGPSLFLLALKYMSITRIIWPCACLLLLTSRLLQILFGRQHAFAMTEDLFFLGAPVVWLYIPVQVTSQGMSLFQGYRWTGAIVHHYTNSISNVYAKQLSCLTLYMQLFGYFTILSPFTTIFIDAVWRKVTNSSSIFVFVLSPLKHRLSRRVLDITATESRVHTILMLSTRRTPREIALQMTRAKLPPSRLCESLNLAAEGFVCLVYGKVHAMGITEWGVSSPIVNELGHVAVIDQGNRVAFDAAVSIESLARITSRPACLGIPDIY
;
A
#
# COMPACT_ATOMS: atom_id res chain seq x y z
N MET A 1 16.82 -46.72 -31.84
CA MET A 1 17.60 -47.02 -30.62
C MET A 1 16.64 -46.71 -29.46
N ALA A 2 16.03 -47.66 -28.74
CA ALA A 2 16.56 -48.90 -28.12
C ALA A 2 17.61 -48.58 -27.03
N GLY A 3 17.35 -48.82 -25.73
CA GLY A 3 16.11 -49.37 -25.15
C GLY A 3 15.99 -49.37 -23.62
N ASN A 4 14.94 -50.05 -23.17
CA ASN A 4 14.34 -50.21 -21.83
C ASN A 4 15.23 -50.58 -20.62
N ILE A 5 14.63 -50.42 -19.41
CA ILE A 5 14.67 -51.22 -18.14
C ILE A 5 14.78 -50.28 -16.90
N ALA A 6 14.13 -50.47 -15.73
CA ALA A 6 12.87 -51.12 -15.29
C ALA A 6 12.61 -50.74 -13.79
N ALA A 7 11.56 -51.18 -13.08
CA ALA A 7 10.09 -51.02 -13.26
C ALA A 7 9.31 -52.00 -12.34
N PHE A 8 8.60 -51.51 -11.31
CA PHE A 8 7.65 -52.26 -10.44
C PHE A 8 8.24 -53.34 -9.50
N PRO A 9 7.55 -53.86 -8.44
CA PRO A 9 6.10 -54.08 -8.25
C PRO A 9 5.41 -53.45 -7.00
N ARG A 10 4.21 -53.95 -6.67
CA ARG A 10 3.19 -53.43 -5.71
C ARG A 10 2.68 -54.54 -4.76
N THR A 11 1.94 -54.14 -3.70
CA THR A 11 0.87 -54.90 -2.98
C THR A 11 1.28 -56.17 -2.19
N PRO A 12 0.43 -56.77 -1.31
CA PRO A 12 -0.96 -56.42 -0.94
C PRO A 12 -1.30 -56.29 0.59
N ASP A 13 -2.53 -55.83 0.84
CA ASP A 13 -3.53 -56.16 1.88
C ASP A 13 -3.23 -56.29 3.40
N CYS A 14 -4.13 -55.67 4.19
CA CYS A 14 -4.89 -56.37 5.25
C CYS A 14 -6.22 -55.65 5.56
N TYR A 15 -7.18 -56.33 6.22
CA TYR A 15 -8.62 -56.01 6.21
C TYR A 15 -9.21 -55.58 7.58
N ALA A 16 -10.41 -54.95 7.55
CA ALA A 16 -11.35 -54.73 8.66
C ALA A 16 -10.89 -53.79 9.82
N GLY A 17 -11.77 -53.24 10.66
CA GLY A 17 -13.25 -53.18 10.59
C GLY A 17 -13.92 -53.07 11.97
N TRP A 18 -15.18 -52.61 11.96
CA TRP A 18 -16.17 -52.61 13.05
C TRP A 18 -16.10 -51.59 14.21
N ASN A 19 -17.31 -51.22 14.63
CA ASN A 19 -17.67 -50.27 15.68
C ASN A 19 -17.49 -50.86 17.09
N GLY A 20 -17.34 -49.97 18.08
CA GLY A 20 -18.38 -49.90 19.12
C GLY A 20 -18.00 -50.15 20.58
N TYR A 21 -18.67 -49.34 21.42
CA TYR A 21 -19.01 -49.55 22.83
C TYR A 21 -17.97 -49.40 23.97
N GLN A 22 -18.57 -48.99 25.09
CA GLN A 22 -18.02 -48.78 26.44
C GLN A 22 -17.52 -50.14 27.01
N SER A 23 -16.68 -50.24 28.06
CA SER A 23 -16.81 -49.59 29.38
C SER A 23 -15.65 -49.94 30.34
N GLU A 24 -15.52 -49.16 31.42
CA GLU A 24 -15.11 -49.53 32.79
C GLU A 24 -13.76 -50.24 33.15
N ASN A 25 -13.01 -49.52 34.01
CA ASN A 25 -12.47 -49.94 35.32
C ASN A 25 -11.14 -50.70 35.54
N THR A 26 -10.26 -50.03 36.31
CA THR A 26 -9.31 -50.55 37.34
C THR A 26 -8.08 -51.39 36.92
N THR A 27 -6.92 -51.41 37.62
CA THR A 27 -6.23 -50.48 38.57
C THR A 27 -4.78 -50.95 38.79
N ALA A 28 -3.74 -50.08 38.79
CA ALA A 28 -2.43 -50.39 39.42
C ALA A 28 -1.48 -49.19 39.73
N LYS A 29 -1.67 -48.55 40.89
CA LYS A 29 -0.64 -48.08 41.87
C LYS A 29 0.67 -47.34 41.43
N ARG A 30 0.76 -46.08 41.90
CA ARG A 30 1.89 -45.42 42.62
C ARG A 30 3.14 -44.99 41.79
N ARG A 31 3.93 -43.99 42.21
CA ARG A 31 3.99 -43.24 43.50
C ARG A 31 3.81 -41.71 43.29
N VAL A 32 3.29 -41.04 44.32
CA VAL A 32 3.32 -39.57 44.50
C VAL A 32 4.07 -39.27 45.79
N TRP A 33 4.95 -38.25 45.78
CA TRP A 33 5.54 -37.70 47.00
C TRP A 33 4.62 -36.64 47.61
N ARG A 34 4.36 -36.75 48.91
CA ARG A 34 3.67 -35.70 49.70
C ARG A 34 4.69 -34.76 50.31
N LEU A 35 4.32 -33.49 50.43
CA LEU A 35 4.76 -32.61 51.52
C LEU A 35 3.50 -31.99 52.13
N ASN A 36 3.36 -32.10 53.45
CA ASN A 36 2.19 -31.60 54.17
C ASN A 36 2.40 -30.13 54.58
N VAL A 37 1.34 -29.31 54.46
CA VAL A 37 1.11 -28.19 55.37
C VAL A 37 -0.35 -28.28 55.82
N THR A 38 -0.58 -28.18 57.12
CA THR A 38 -1.89 -28.42 57.75
C THR A 38 -2.80 -27.20 57.70
N MET A 39 -4.03 -27.38 57.21
CA MET A 39 -5.12 -26.45 57.49
C MET A 39 -5.64 -26.69 58.91
N HIS A 40 -5.78 -25.63 59.71
CA HIS A 40 -6.79 -25.61 60.76
C HIS A 40 -8.10 -25.07 60.17
N VAL A 41 -9.21 -25.67 60.58
CA VAL A 41 -10.56 -25.32 60.13
C VAL A 41 -11.34 -24.82 61.34
N GLU A 42 -11.88 -23.61 61.26
CA GLU A 42 -13.01 -23.19 62.07
C GLU A 42 -14.18 -22.82 61.16
N VAL A 43 -15.32 -23.47 61.40
CA VAL A 43 -16.59 -23.19 60.75
C VAL A 43 -17.59 -22.84 61.86
N THR A 44 -18.00 -21.58 61.93
CA THR A 44 -19.40 -21.17 62.24
C THR A 44 -19.51 -19.64 62.39
N LYS A 45 -20.30 -19.01 61.51
CA LYS A 45 -21.43 -18.11 61.85
C LYS A 45 -21.93 -17.42 60.58
N ALA A 46 -23.07 -17.90 60.09
CA ALA A 46 -23.77 -17.32 58.96
C ALA A 46 -25.20 -16.91 59.36
N THR A 47 -25.31 -15.85 60.17
CA THR A 47 -26.54 -15.04 60.35
C THR A 47 -26.19 -13.71 60.99
N ASP A 48 -26.13 -12.65 60.17
CA ASP A 48 -26.72 -11.35 60.55
C ASP A 48 -26.86 -10.48 59.28
N ARG A 49 -28.09 -10.41 58.74
CA ARG A 49 -28.41 -9.58 57.56
C ARG A 49 -28.75 -8.15 57.99
N ALA A 50 -27.77 -7.44 58.52
CA ALA A 50 -27.87 -5.98 58.67
C ALA A 50 -27.87 -5.32 57.28
N LYS A 51 -28.83 -4.42 57.01
CA LYS A 51 -28.90 -3.66 55.75
C LYS A 51 -27.81 -2.57 55.74
N ALA A 52 -26.61 -2.89 55.28
CA ALA A 52 -25.70 -1.88 54.77
C ALA A 52 -26.22 -1.39 53.39
N ALA A 53 -26.32 -0.07 53.20
CA ALA A 53 -26.61 0.51 51.90
C ALA A 53 -25.42 0.26 50.93
N PRO A 54 -25.65 0.15 49.61
CA PRO A 54 -24.56 0.07 48.65
C PRO A 54 -23.70 1.33 48.77
N THR A 55 -22.43 1.16 49.17
CA THR A 55 -21.47 2.25 49.23
C THR A 55 -21.23 2.80 47.83
N THR A 56 -21.04 4.10 47.72
CA THR A 56 -21.10 4.86 46.45
C THR A 56 -19.94 4.62 45.47
N GLN A 57 -19.20 3.52 45.66
CA GLN A 57 -18.16 3.05 44.73
C GLN A 57 -18.72 2.08 43.67
N ASP A 58 -19.60 1.14 44.04
CA ASP A 58 -20.08 0.08 43.13
C ASP A 58 -20.92 0.61 41.95
N VAL A 59 -21.55 1.78 42.09
CA VAL A 59 -22.35 2.41 41.03
C VAL A 59 -21.48 3.11 39.98
N HIS A 60 -20.19 3.40 40.27
CA HIS A 60 -19.34 4.20 39.38
C HIS A 60 -18.50 3.41 38.37
N ASP A 61 -18.37 2.08 38.51
CA ASP A 61 -17.54 1.25 37.62
C ASP A 61 -18.22 0.84 36.29
N VAL A 62 -19.49 1.22 36.09
CA VAL A 62 -20.22 0.99 34.82
C VAL A 62 -19.85 2.03 33.76
N HIS A 63 -19.80 3.33 34.12
CA HIS A 63 -19.62 4.42 33.15
C HIS A 63 -18.18 4.60 32.62
N LEU A 64 -17.19 3.91 33.18
CA LEU A 64 -15.82 3.88 32.64
C LEU A 64 -15.63 2.87 31.50
N GLN A 65 -16.57 1.94 31.32
CA GLN A 65 -16.46 0.87 30.32
C GLN A 65 -16.47 1.35 28.86
N PRO A 66 -17.40 2.20 28.37
CA PRO A 66 -17.49 2.49 26.94
C PRO A 66 -16.24 3.21 26.38
N LEU A 67 -15.63 4.11 27.16
CA LEU A 67 -14.42 4.82 26.73
C LEU A 67 -13.18 3.93 26.80
N ALA A 68 -13.10 3.01 27.77
CA ALA A 68 -12.05 1.98 27.81
C ALA A 68 -12.21 0.93 26.69
N ILE A 69 -13.45 0.57 26.33
CA ILE A 69 -13.75 -0.31 25.18
C ILE A 69 -13.39 0.40 23.87
N PHE A 70 -13.72 1.68 23.71
CA PHE A 70 -13.31 2.47 22.54
C PHE A 70 -11.78 2.59 22.43
N ALA A 71 -11.09 2.87 23.54
CA ALA A 71 -9.63 2.89 23.58
C ALA A 71 -9.02 1.52 23.23
N PHE A 72 -9.59 0.42 23.73
CA PHE A 72 -9.17 -0.94 23.39
C PHE A 72 -9.43 -1.29 21.92
N LEU A 73 -10.55 -0.85 21.33
CA LEU A 73 -10.87 -1.04 19.90
C LEU A 73 -9.94 -0.22 18.99
N ALA A 74 -9.67 1.04 19.35
CA ALA A 74 -8.70 1.88 18.62
C ALA A 74 -7.28 1.31 18.73
N TRP A 75 -6.87 0.89 19.93
CA TRP A 75 -5.61 0.18 20.15
C TRP A 75 -5.52 -1.13 19.36
N LEU A 76 -6.60 -1.92 19.32
CA LEU A 76 -6.67 -3.15 18.55
C LEU A 76 -6.56 -2.88 17.04
N GLY A 77 -7.20 -1.83 16.53
CA GLY A 77 -7.05 -1.41 15.12
C GLY A 77 -5.61 -1.02 14.77
N ILE A 78 -4.95 -0.21 15.60
CA ILE A 78 -3.54 0.18 15.44
C ILE A 78 -2.61 -1.05 15.55
N THR A 79 -2.91 -1.97 16.46
CA THR A 79 -2.13 -3.18 16.74
C THR A 79 -2.29 -4.25 15.66
N VAL A 80 -3.50 -4.45 15.14
CA VAL A 80 -3.76 -5.33 13.99
C VAL A 80 -3.11 -4.75 12.74
N ASN A 81 -3.21 -3.43 12.53
CA ASN A 81 -2.50 -2.77 11.42
C ASN A 81 -0.98 -3.00 11.51
N SER A 82 -0.40 -2.82 12.69
CA SER A 82 1.01 -3.08 13.01
C SER A 82 1.42 -4.55 12.75
N LEU A 83 0.72 -5.51 13.37
CA LEU A 83 1.00 -6.94 13.24
C LEU A 83 0.87 -7.44 11.79
N LEU A 84 -0.08 -6.88 11.04
CA LEU A 84 -0.27 -7.20 9.64
C LEU A 84 0.74 -6.51 8.71
N ASP A 85 1.65 -5.64 9.16
CA ASP A 85 2.62 -4.99 8.26
C ASP A 85 3.36 -5.99 7.33
N PRO A 86 4.03 -7.06 7.82
CA PRO A 86 4.74 -8.01 6.95
C PRO A 86 3.81 -8.73 5.96
N ILE A 87 2.53 -8.91 6.34
CA ILE A 87 1.51 -9.54 5.50
C ILE A 87 1.00 -8.54 4.45
N LYS A 88 0.70 -7.29 4.81
CA LYS A 88 0.34 -6.20 3.88
C LYS A 88 1.46 -5.92 2.87
N THR A 89 2.71 -5.99 3.33
CA THR A 89 3.91 -6.01 2.50
C THR A 89 3.82 -7.12 1.45
N LEU A 90 3.83 -8.40 1.85
CA LEU A 90 3.86 -9.54 0.92
C LEU A 90 2.61 -9.63 0.02
N TYR A 91 1.42 -9.43 0.60
CA TYR A 91 0.13 -9.39 -0.10
C TYR A 91 0.09 -8.27 -1.14
N GLY A 92 0.58 -7.06 -0.75
CA GLY A 92 0.74 -5.92 -1.63
C GLY A 92 1.64 -6.24 -2.84
N TYR A 93 2.80 -6.86 -2.61
CA TYR A 93 3.75 -7.10 -3.70
C TYR A 93 3.37 -8.21 -4.67
N TYR A 94 2.65 -9.26 -4.25
CA TYR A 94 2.38 -10.42 -5.10
C TYR A 94 0.93 -10.54 -5.57
N ILE A 95 -0.05 -10.38 -4.68
CA ILE A 95 -1.47 -10.60 -5.03
C ILE A 95 -2.01 -9.45 -5.89
N TYR A 96 -1.45 -8.25 -5.76
CA TYR A 96 -1.81 -7.09 -6.58
C TYR A 96 -0.93 -6.88 -7.83
N MET A 97 0.00 -7.75 -8.22
CA MET A 97 0.70 -7.56 -9.52
C MET A 97 -0.25 -7.75 -10.72
N ASP A 98 -1.20 -8.67 -10.60
CA ASP A 98 -2.03 -9.14 -11.71
C ASP A 98 -3.34 -8.35 -11.89
N SER A 99 -3.68 -8.14 -13.17
CA SER A 99 -4.98 -7.68 -13.68
C SER A 99 -6.19 -8.08 -12.83
N TYR A 100 -6.29 -9.35 -12.42
CA TYR A 100 -7.47 -9.92 -11.78
C TYR A 100 -7.88 -9.19 -10.48
N ASN A 101 -6.90 -8.65 -9.74
CA ASN A 101 -7.12 -7.93 -8.48
C ASN A 101 -7.04 -6.39 -8.63
N GLN A 102 -6.89 -5.88 -9.85
CA GLN A 102 -6.67 -4.46 -10.17
C GLN A 102 -7.75 -3.86 -11.09
N TYR A 103 -9.02 -4.17 -10.84
CA TYR A 103 -10.15 -3.54 -11.53
C TYR A 103 -10.20 -2.03 -11.28
N VAL A 104 -10.30 -1.26 -12.37
CA VAL A 104 -10.34 0.21 -12.39
C VAL A 104 -11.41 0.68 -13.38
N VAL A 105 -12.20 1.67 -12.96
CA VAL A 105 -13.19 2.36 -13.79
C VAL A 105 -12.71 3.78 -14.05
N TRP A 106 -12.30 4.05 -15.29
CA TRP A 106 -11.91 5.40 -15.70
C TRP A 106 -13.15 6.17 -16.15
N GLN A 107 -13.67 7.01 -15.25
CA GLN A 107 -14.64 8.06 -15.57
C GLN A 107 -13.90 9.38 -15.72
N LEU A 108 -13.94 9.96 -16.92
CA LEU A 108 -13.23 11.19 -17.26
C LEU A 108 -14.13 12.09 -18.12
N GLU A 109 -14.05 13.40 -17.90
CA GLU A 109 -14.83 14.41 -18.62
C GLU A 109 -13.86 15.32 -19.39
N VAL A 110 -14.01 15.40 -20.72
CA VAL A 110 -13.16 16.22 -21.60
C VAL A 110 -14.00 17.14 -22.46
N THR A 111 -13.73 18.44 -22.33
CA THR A 111 -14.35 19.50 -23.12
C THR A 111 -13.42 19.97 -24.23
N ASN A 112 -13.94 20.09 -25.45
CA ASN A 112 -13.27 20.64 -26.62
C ASN A 112 -14.15 21.68 -27.32
N THR A 113 -13.53 22.70 -27.90
CA THR A 113 -14.20 23.68 -28.77
C THR A 113 -13.88 23.39 -30.23
N PHE A 114 -14.91 23.12 -31.02
CA PHE A 114 -14.83 22.89 -32.46
C PHE A 114 -15.42 24.06 -33.25
N ASN A 115 -15.01 24.18 -34.50
CA ASN A 115 -15.57 25.11 -35.47
C ASN A 115 -16.24 24.31 -36.59
N ASN A 116 -17.50 24.60 -36.90
CA ASN A 116 -18.20 23.97 -38.02
C ASN A 116 -18.31 24.90 -39.24
N VAL A 117 -17.87 26.15 -39.12
CA VAL A 117 -18.13 27.22 -40.11
C VAL A 117 -16.86 27.70 -40.81
N SER A 118 -15.78 28.01 -40.08
CA SER A 118 -14.51 28.48 -40.68
C SER A 118 -13.39 27.44 -40.70
N SER A 119 -13.65 26.21 -40.26
CA SER A 119 -12.72 25.09 -40.36
C SER A 119 -12.43 24.76 -41.84
N ARG A 120 -11.16 24.53 -42.16
CA ARG A 120 -10.66 24.25 -43.53
C ARG A 120 -10.31 22.77 -43.74
N VAL A 121 -10.09 22.34 -44.98
CA VAL A 121 -9.49 21.00 -45.22
C VAL A 121 -8.08 20.96 -44.63
N CYS A 122 -7.76 19.89 -43.89
CA CYS A 122 -6.45 19.72 -43.24
C CYS A 122 -5.32 19.49 -44.25
N SER A 123 -4.13 20.00 -43.91
CA SER A 123 -2.86 19.69 -44.58
C SER A 123 -2.26 18.42 -43.97
N LEU A 124 -1.73 17.50 -44.79
CA LEU A 124 -1.04 16.29 -44.33
C LEU A 124 0.21 16.59 -43.48
N ASN A 125 0.79 17.78 -43.63
CA ASN A 125 1.94 18.26 -42.85
C ASN A 125 1.51 19.16 -41.67
N GLY A 126 0.20 19.28 -41.42
CA GLY A 126 -0.37 20.22 -40.46
C GLY A 126 -0.29 21.70 -40.89
N PRO A 127 -0.58 22.65 -39.98
CA PRO A 127 -1.03 22.44 -38.60
C PRO A 127 -2.49 21.98 -38.53
N PHE A 128 -2.74 21.01 -37.64
CA PHE A 128 -4.04 20.32 -37.49
C PHE A 128 -4.92 20.92 -36.38
N LEU A 129 -5.09 22.24 -36.38
CA LEU A 129 -6.11 22.93 -35.58
C LEU A 129 -7.06 23.66 -36.53
N ASP A 130 -8.33 23.74 -36.14
CA ASP A 130 -9.41 24.39 -36.91
C ASP A 130 -9.45 23.88 -38.38
N CYS A 131 -9.39 22.55 -38.53
CA CYS A 131 -9.45 21.88 -39.82
C CYS A 131 -10.19 20.53 -39.75
N TYR A 132 -10.58 20.00 -40.92
CA TYR A 132 -11.18 18.67 -41.05
C TYR A 132 -10.57 17.84 -42.19
N PHE A 133 -10.67 16.51 -42.08
CA PHE A 133 -10.53 15.58 -43.19
C PHE A 133 -11.91 15.04 -43.57
N GLU A 134 -12.24 14.99 -44.87
CA GLU A 134 -13.45 14.37 -45.41
C GLU A 134 -13.07 13.11 -46.19
N LEU A 135 -13.41 11.93 -45.67
CA LEU A 135 -12.92 10.64 -46.18
C LEU A 135 -14.04 9.60 -46.30
N PRO A 136 -13.95 8.66 -47.26
CA PRO A 136 -14.85 7.52 -47.34
C PRO A 136 -14.58 6.54 -46.18
N VAL A 137 -15.62 5.83 -45.75
CA VAL A 137 -15.57 4.79 -44.72
C VAL A 137 -15.83 3.43 -45.37
N TYR A 138 -15.00 2.44 -45.05
CA TYR A 138 -15.15 1.04 -45.45
C TYR A 138 -15.25 0.14 -44.21
N GLY A 139 -15.51 -1.16 -44.38
CA GLY A 139 -15.51 -2.15 -43.29
C GLY A 139 -16.91 -2.66 -42.94
N THR A 140 -17.13 -2.96 -41.65
CA THR A 140 -18.28 -3.76 -41.16
C THR A 140 -19.17 -3.04 -40.15
N GLY A 141 -18.80 -1.86 -39.66
CA GLY A 141 -19.67 -1.05 -38.80
C GLY A 141 -20.77 -0.30 -39.57
N SER A 142 -21.64 0.37 -38.82
CA SER A 142 -22.85 1.03 -39.34
C SER A 142 -22.58 2.27 -40.19
N LEU A 143 -21.39 2.87 -40.07
CA LEU A 143 -20.94 3.96 -40.94
C LEU A 143 -20.24 3.46 -42.23
N SER A 144 -20.16 2.15 -42.49
CA SER A 144 -19.55 1.61 -43.72
C SER A 144 -20.29 2.09 -44.97
N GLY A 145 -19.55 2.57 -45.97
CA GLY A 145 -20.06 3.20 -47.18
C GLY A 145 -20.39 4.70 -47.04
N ALA A 146 -20.35 5.27 -45.83
CA ALA A 146 -20.54 6.70 -45.63
C ALA A 146 -19.29 7.52 -46.03
N THR A 147 -19.49 8.82 -46.26
CA THR A 147 -18.39 9.80 -46.25
C THR A 147 -18.45 10.58 -44.96
N CYS A 148 -17.42 10.49 -44.12
CA CYS A 148 -17.35 11.15 -42.82
C CYS A 148 -16.32 12.29 -42.83
N ARG A 149 -16.69 13.42 -42.23
CA ARG A 149 -15.76 14.45 -41.80
C ARG A 149 -15.27 14.16 -40.39
N SER A 150 -13.96 14.23 -40.17
CA SER A 150 -13.35 14.33 -38.84
C SER A 150 -12.79 15.73 -38.66
N TYR A 151 -13.29 16.47 -37.67
CA TYR A 151 -12.86 17.83 -37.34
C TYR A 151 -11.90 17.82 -36.15
N TYR A 152 -10.91 18.71 -36.18
CA TYR A 152 -10.00 18.98 -35.06
C TYR A 152 -10.41 20.22 -34.27
N PRO A 153 -10.13 20.24 -32.95
CA PRO A 153 -10.50 21.37 -32.09
C PRO A 153 -9.71 22.64 -32.43
N ILE A 154 -10.23 23.77 -31.97
CA ILE A 154 -9.55 25.07 -32.02
C ILE A 154 -8.54 25.17 -30.86
N ASP A 155 -8.88 24.60 -29.70
CA ASP A 155 -8.09 24.68 -28.48
C ASP A 155 -7.10 23.51 -28.30
N LYS A 156 -5.93 23.82 -27.75
CA LYS A 156 -4.95 22.86 -27.22
C LYS A 156 -4.95 22.92 -25.70
N ALA A 157 -5.99 22.43 -25.04
CA ALA A 157 -6.04 22.40 -23.59
C ALA A 157 -5.02 21.35 -23.05
N PRO A 158 -4.21 21.68 -22.03
CA PRO A 158 -3.16 20.79 -21.50
C PRO A 158 -3.70 19.58 -20.71
N THR A 159 -5.02 19.36 -20.73
CA THR A 159 -5.74 18.23 -20.11
C THR A 159 -6.60 17.43 -21.12
N GLN A 160 -6.31 17.51 -22.42
CA GLN A 160 -6.95 16.69 -23.47
C GLN A 160 -6.43 15.23 -23.42
N HIS A 161 -6.59 14.58 -22.27
CA HIS A 161 -6.12 13.21 -21.98
C HIS A 161 -6.84 12.15 -22.81
N ILE A 162 -8.01 12.48 -23.34
CA ILE A 162 -8.86 11.70 -24.24
C ILE A 162 -9.35 12.69 -25.30
N GLY A 163 -9.35 12.32 -26.58
CA GLY A 163 -9.83 13.23 -27.62
C GLY A 163 -11.34 13.11 -27.82
N ASN A 164 -11.91 14.08 -28.54
CA ASN A 164 -13.32 14.07 -28.94
C ASN A 164 -13.43 13.90 -30.47
N PHE A 165 -14.23 12.94 -30.93
CA PHE A 165 -14.61 12.89 -32.35
C PHE A 165 -15.78 13.83 -32.59
N PHE A 166 -15.51 14.96 -33.24
CA PHE A 166 -16.54 15.82 -33.82
C PHE A 166 -16.57 15.61 -35.33
N GLY A 167 -17.74 15.34 -35.89
CA GLY A 167 -17.87 14.92 -37.27
C GLY A 167 -19.29 14.89 -37.79
N ASN A 168 -19.43 14.90 -39.11
CA ASN A 168 -20.69 14.60 -39.77
C ASN A 168 -20.45 13.53 -40.85
N CYS A 169 -21.35 12.56 -40.92
CA CYS A 169 -21.26 11.41 -41.82
C CYS A 169 -22.47 11.41 -42.75
N THR A 170 -22.22 11.50 -44.05
CA THR A 170 -23.26 11.35 -45.09
C THR A 170 -23.34 9.88 -45.47
N LEU A 171 -24.46 9.23 -45.13
CA LEU A 171 -24.73 7.83 -45.48
C LEU A 171 -24.92 7.65 -47.00
N PRO A 172 -24.80 6.41 -47.53
CA PRO A 172 -25.17 6.08 -48.91
C PRO A 172 -26.60 6.50 -49.33
N SER A 173 -27.51 6.68 -48.36
CA SER A 173 -28.88 7.16 -48.56
C SER A 173 -28.99 8.68 -48.76
N GLY A 174 -27.91 9.43 -48.54
CA GLY A 174 -27.92 10.89 -48.46
C GLY A 174 -28.31 11.46 -47.08
N GLU A 175 -28.66 10.62 -46.10
CA GLU A 175 -28.88 11.07 -44.71
C GLU A 175 -27.55 11.56 -44.11
N ARG A 176 -27.52 12.82 -43.64
CA ARG A 176 -26.42 13.38 -42.85
C ARG A 176 -26.67 13.09 -41.37
N ILE A 177 -25.80 12.30 -40.77
CA ILE A 177 -25.69 12.10 -39.33
C ILE A 177 -24.66 13.10 -38.77
N GLU A 178 -24.91 13.64 -37.58
CA GLU A 178 -23.94 14.45 -36.83
C GLU A 178 -23.49 13.69 -35.58
N ILE A 179 -22.20 13.79 -35.25
CA ILE A 179 -21.56 13.00 -34.20
C ILE A 179 -20.60 13.91 -33.39
N PRO A 180 -20.73 14.00 -32.06
CA PRO A 180 -21.76 13.35 -31.26
C PRO A 180 -23.11 14.06 -31.39
N ASP A 181 -24.18 13.29 -31.26
CA ASP A 181 -25.55 13.77 -31.05
C ASP A 181 -25.99 13.30 -29.65
N PRO A 182 -26.30 14.22 -28.71
CA PRO A 182 -26.77 13.87 -27.38
C PRO A 182 -27.95 12.89 -27.36
N ALA A 183 -28.81 12.86 -28.39
CA ALA A 183 -29.91 11.90 -28.49
C ALA A 183 -29.46 10.51 -28.98
N ARG A 184 -28.73 10.41 -30.10
CA ARG A 184 -28.50 9.16 -30.84
C ARG A 184 -27.06 8.63 -30.81
N PHE A 185 -26.03 9.48 -30.71
CA PHE A 185 -24.62 9.08 -30.88
C PHE A 185 -23.68 9.71 -29.86
N ALA A 186 -23.14 8.88 -28.96
CA ALA A 186 -22.00 9.28 -28.14
C ALA A 186 -20.68 8.96 -28.86
N SER A 187 -19.63 9.75 -28.65
CA SER A 187 -18.32 9.55 -29.28
C SER A 187 -17.14 9.91 -28.35
N THR A 188 -16.00 9.26 -28.55
CA THR A 188 -14.73 9.60 -27.91
C THR A 188 -13.54 9.14 -28.77
N GLN A 189 -12.34 9.63 -28.50
CA GLN A 189 -11.12 9.23 -29.20
C GLN A 189 -10.09 8.69 -28.20
N TRP A 190 -9.68 7.44 -28.40
CA TRP A 190 -8.83 6.72 -27.45
C TRP A 190 -7.80 5.85 -28.17
N SER A 191 -6.91 5.24 -27.40
CA SER A 191 -5.85 4.37 -27.91
C SER A 191 -6.41 3.10 -28.57
N VAL A 192 -5.76 2.69 -29.65
CA VAL A 192 -5.90 1.39 -30.30
C VAL A 192 -4.52 0.77 -30.43
N GLN A 193 -4.41 -0.52 -30.15
CA GLN A 193 -3.22 -1.30 -30.46
C GLN A 193 -3.58 -2.46 -31.38
N THR A 194 -2.69 -2.75 -32.33
CA THR A 194 -2.71 -3.98 -33.14
C THR A 194 -1.45 -4.78 -32.86
N SER A 195 -1.54 -6.11 -32.94
CA SER A 195 -0.38 -6.99 -32.77
C SER A 195 -0.46 -8.22 -33.66
N SER A 196 0.67 -8.67 -34.21
CA SER A 196 0.77 -9.82 -35.11
C SER A 196 2.13 -10.51 -34.98
N LEU A 197 2.23 -11.74 -35.48
CA LEU A 197 3.52 -12.41 -35.71
C LEU A 197 4.19 -11.90 -36.99
N ASP A 198 3.41 -11.46 -37.98
CA ASP A 198 3.91 -10.86 -39.22
C ASP A 198 3.86 -9.32 -39.13
N ARG A 199 5.01 -8.68 -39.32
CA ARG A 199 5.14 -7.23 -39.35
C ARG A 199 4.32 -6.58 -40.47
N THR A 200 4.33 -7.19 -41.67
CA THR A 200 3.75 -6.60 -42.90
C THR A 200 2.24 -6.41 -42.75
N CYS A 201 1.57 -7.32 -42.04
CA CYS A 201 0.13 -7.26 -41.82
C CYS A 201 -0.29 -6.04 -40.98
N LEU A 202 0.58 -5.52 -40.12
CA LEU A 202 0.32 -4.30 -39.35
C LEU A 202 0.38 -3.02 -40.21
N GLU A 203 0.98 -3.07 -41.40
CA GLU A 203 1.12 -1.90 -42.27
C GLU A 203 -0.22 -1.49 -42.93
N MET A 204 -1.22 -2.37 -42.95
CA MET A 204 -2.54 -2.12 -43.56
C MET A 204 -3.47 -1.19 -42.76
N LEU A 205 -3.34 -1.13 -41.43
CA LEU A 205 -4.33 -0.50 -40.55
C LEU A 205 -3.69 0.46 -39.55
N GLY A 206 -4.28 1.65 -39.40
CA GLY A 206 -3.83 2.69 -38.49
C GLY A 206 -2.59 3.44 -38.96
N GLU A 207 -2.34 4.60 -38.36
CA GLU A 207 -1.22 5.49 -38.69
C GLU A 207 -0.14 5.46 -37.59
N GLY A 208 0.98 4.81 -37.87
CA GLY A 208 2.11 4.69 -36.95
C GLY A 208 3.07 3.58 -37.37
N ASP A 209 4.29 3.60 -36.85
CA ASP A 209 5.31 2.59 -37.16
C ASP A 209 5.06 1.28 -36.40
N SER A 210 5.25 0.15 -37.08
CA SER A 210 5.26 -1.18 -36.47
C SER A 210 6.58 -1.42 -35.73
N PHE A 211 6.51 -1.66 -34.42
CA PHE A 211 7.65 -1.92 -33.54
C PHE A 211 7.58 -3.33 -32.94
N ALA A 212 8.74 -3.91 -32.63
CA ALA A 212 8.81 -5.25 -32.06
C ALA A 212 8.55 -5.21 -30.53
N CYS A 213 7.78 -6.14 -29.98
CA CYS A 213 7.19 -5.98 -28.65
C CYS A 213 7.21 -7.23 -27.76
N ASP A 214 7.37 -7.02 -26.44
CA ASP A 214 7.30 -8.07 -25.43
C ASP A 214 5.86 -8.31 -24.94
N THR A 215 5.54 -9.58 -24.70
CA THR A 215 4.25 -10.05 -24.14
C THR A 215 4.42 -10.65 -22.75
N ILE A 216 3.48 -10.37 -21.84
CA ILE A 216 3.25 -11.20 -20.65
C ILE A 216 1.87 -11.86 -20.74
N THR A 217 1.68 -13.01 -20.07
CA THR A 217 0.35 -13.61 -19.88
C THR A 217 -0.03 -13.52 -18.40
N THR A 218 -1.18 -12.91 -18.10
CA THR A 218 -1.72 -12.81 -16.73
C THR A 218 -2.39 -14.11 -16.27
N ALA A 219 -2.66 -14.24 -14.98
CA ALA A 219 -3.24 -15.44 -14.36
C ALA A 219 -4.65 -15.80 -14.88
N ASN A 220 -5.34 -14.85 -15.51
CA ASN A 220 -6.62 -15.04 -16.21
C ASN A 220 -6.46 -15.40 -17.71
N GLY A 221 -5.22 -15.64 -18.18
CA GLY A 221 -4.92 -16.07 -19.54
C GLY A 221 -4.85 -14.96 -20.59
N ARG A 222 -5.01 -13.68 -20.23
CA ARG A 222 -4.89 -12.56 -21.19
C ARG A 222 -3.43 -12.30 -21.54
N VAL A 223 -3.16 -12.05 -22.82
CA VAL A 223 -1.83 -11.66 -23.33
C VAL A 223 -1.74 -10.14 -23.40
N ILE A 224 -0.78 -9.55 -22.69
CA ILE A 224 -0.55 -8.11 -22.60
C ILE A 224 0.76 -7.76 -23.27
N ASN A 225 0.69 -7.05 -24.40
CA ASN A 225 1.85 -6.41 -25.02
C ASN A 225 2.20 -5.15 -24.19
N HIS A 226 3.46 -4.91 -23.82
CA HIS A 226 3.75 -3.88 -22.79
C HIS A 226 5.01 -3.02 -23.00
N ARG A 227 5.98 -3.45 -23.79
CA ARG A 227 7.19 -2.67 -24.11
C ARG A 227 7.73 -2.95 -25.51
N VAL A 228 8.52 -2.02 -26.05
CA VAL A 228 9.43 -2.32 -27.15
C VAL A 228 10.42 -3.37 -26.64
N SER A 229 10.61 -4.45 -27.40
CA SER A 229 11.46 -5.55 -26.95
C SER A 229 12.94 -5.15 -26.89
N GLN A 230 13.68 -5.83 -26.02
CA GLN A 230 15.13 -5.66 -25.82
C GLN A 230 15.91 -6.92 -26.24
N THR A 231 15.24 -7.89 -26.86
CA THR A 231 15.77 -9.20 -27.27
C THR A 231 15.28 -9.58 -28.67
N GLU A 232 15.60 -10.80 -29.14
CA GLU A 232 14.94 -11.36 -30.33
C GLU A 232 13.42 -11.42 -30.14
N THR A 233 12.67 -11.15 -31.21
CA THR A 233 11.23 -10.87 -31.12
C THR A 233 10.40 -11.85 -31.92
N THR A 234 9.40 -12.43 -31.25
CA THR A 234 8.39 -13.30 -31.88
C THR A 234 7.13 -12.55 -32.26
N LYS A 235 6.97 -11.29 -31.85
CA LYS A 235 5.74 -10.49 -32.04
C LYS A 235 6.03 -9.03 -32.36
N TRP A 236 5.20 -8.47 -33.23
CA TRP A 236 5.17 -7.07 -33.62
C TRP A 236 3.89 -6.40 -33.10
N CYS A 237 3.99 -5.12 -32.78
CA CYS A 237 2.91 -4.27 -32.30
C CYS A 237 2.90 -2.94 -33.05
N LYS A 238 1.73 -2.32 -33.17
CA LYS A 238 1.55 -0.98 -33.75
C LYS A 238 0.40 -0.28 -33.02
N GLU A 239 0.57 1.02 -32.75
CA GLU A 239 -0.33 1.80 -31.90
C GLU A 239 -0.70 3.12 -32.56
N PHE A 240 -1.98 3.49 -32.47
CA PHE A 240 -2.57 4.64 -33.13
C PHE A 240 -3.87 5.07 -32.42
N GLY A 241 -4.47 6.19 -32.85
CA GLY A 241 -5.77 6.64 -32.36
C GLY A 241 -6.93 5.97 -33.09
N GLY A 242 -8.04 5.76 -32.39
CA GLY A 242 -9.34 5.39 -32.98
C GLY A 242 -10.46 6.27 -32.46
N TYR A 243 -11.41 6.62 -33.32
CA TYR A 243 -12.66 7.29 -32.92
C TYR A 243 -13.71 6.24 -32.60
N TYR A 244 -14.06 6.13 -31.32
CA TYR A 244 -15.09 5.22 -30.83
C TYR A 244 -16.44 5.92 -30.85
N ILE A 245 -17.45 5.27 -31.44
CA ILE A 245 -18.78 5.83 -31.65
C ILE A 245 -19.80 4.83 -31.10
N LEU A 246 -20.54 5.22 -30.06
CA LEU A 246 -21.62 4.45 -29.45
C LEU A 246 -22.96 4.95 -29.98
N ASN A 247 -23.65 4.10 -30.75
CA ASN A 247 -25.04 4.32 -31.10
C ASN A 247 -25.92 4.03 -29.87
N ARG A 248 -26.49 5.08 -29.28
CA ARG A 248 -27.26 5.01 -28.03
C ARG A 248 -28.60 4.28 -28.19
N THR A 249 -29.13 4.14 -29.41
CA THR A 249 -30.43 3.47 -29.65
C THR A 249 -30.30 1.98 -29.98
N SER A 250 -29.16 1.55 -30.53
CA SER A 250 -28.87 0.11 -30.75
C SER A 250 -27.99 -0.52 -29.65
N GLY A 251 -27.27 0.30 -28.88
CA GLY A 251 -26.27 -0.16 -27.90
C GLY A 251 -24.98 -0.68 -28.55
N ILE A 252 -24.84 -0.59 -29.88
CA ILE A 252 -23.65 -1.03 -30.61
C ILE A 252 -22.63 0.11 -30.59
N GLN A 253 -21.39 -0.21 -30.21
CA GLN A 253 -20.25 0.66 -30.41
C GLN A 253 -19.45 0.19 -31.64
N GLU A 254 -18.92 1.12 -32.41
CA GLU A 254 -17.93 0.87 -33.46
C GLU A 254 -16.69 1.74 -33.25
N VAL A 255 -15.58 1.38 -33.90
CA VAL A 255 -14.39 2.23 -33.97
C VAL A 255 -14.06 2.55 -35.42
N LEU A 256 -13.90 3.84 -35.72
CA LEU A 256 -13.28 4.33 -36.94
C LEU A 256 -11.78 4.43 -36.71
N VAL A 257 -11.02 3.72 -37.53
CA VAL A 257 -9.55 3.78 -37.57
C VAL A 257 -9.09 4.21 -38.95
N ALA A 258 -7.96 4.89 -39.05
CA ALA A 258 -7.36 5.23 -40.34
C ALA A 258 -7.01 3.96 -41.14
N ASN A 259 -7.34 3.94 -42.43
CA ASN A 259 -6.86 2.94 -43.37
C ASN A 259 -5.59 3.47 -44.06
N THR A 260 -4.53 2.67 -44.07
CA THR A 260 -3.22 3.01 -44.63
C THR A 260 -2.82 2.11 -45.81
N SER A 261 -3.68 1.17 -46.22
CA SER A 261 -3.43 0.24 -47.34
C SER A 261 -3.68 0.82 -48.75
N GLY A 262 -3.93 2.14 -48.88
CA GLY A 262 -4.31 2.77 -50.14
C GLY A 262 -4.58 4.27 -50.00
N PRO A 263 -5.47 4.88 -50.81
CA PRO A 263 -5.88 6.27 -50.61
C PRO A 263 -6.56 6.44 -49.26
N PHE A 264 -6.38 7.63 -48.65
CA PHE A 264 -6.86 7.91 -47.29
C PHE A 264 -8.36 7.63 -47.13
N ALA A 265 -8.68 6.82 -46.13
CA ALA A 265 -10.03 6.36 -45.82
C ALA A 265 -10.12 5.99 -44.33
N PHE A 266 -11.34 5.82 -43.83
CA PHE A 266 -11.59 5.16 -42.54
C PHE A 266 -11.96 3.69 -42.74
N THR A 267 -11.60 2.86 -41.77
CA THR A 267 -12.20 1.53 -41.58
C THR A 267 -13.10 1.60 -40.35
N SER A 268 -14.40 1.38 -40.52
CA SER A 268 -15.35 1.17 -39.42
C SER A 268 -15.39 -0.31 -39.05
N ILE A 269 -15.11 -0.60 -37.78
CA ILE A 269 -15.12 -1.95 -37.21
C ILE A 269 -16.16 -1.98 -36.09
N ALA A 270 -17.22 -2.79 -36.27
CA ALA A 270 -18.22 -3.02 -35.22
C ALA A 270 -17.58 -3.76 -34.03
N LEU A 271 -17.80 -3.25 -32.81
CA LEU A 271 -17.21 -3.79 -31.59
C LEU A 271 -18.23 -4.59 -30.79
N THR A 272 -17.96 -5.89 -30.60
CA THR A 272 -18.70 -6.72 -29.64
C THR A 272 -18.33 -6.33 -28.21
N TYR A 273 -19.31 -6.28 -27.30
CA TYR A 273 -19.15 -5.70 -25.96
C TYR A 273 -18.06 -6.35 -25.07
N LEU A 274 -17.85 -7.67 -25.17
CA LEU A 274 -17.14 -8.47 -24.15
C LEU A 274 -15.76 -9.05 -24.49
N PRO A 275 -15.36 -9.32 -25.74
CA PRO A 275 -13.96 -9.55 -26.07
C PRO A 275 -13.31 -8.19 -26.41
N PRO A 276 -12.44 -7.62 -25.55
CA PRO A 276 -11.68 -6.41 -25.86
C PRO A 276 -10.53 -6.67 -26.86
N VAL A 277 -10.34 -7.92 -27.28
CA VAL A 277 -9.40 -8.34 -28.32
C VAL A 277 -10.18 -8.99 -29.45
N LEU A 278 -10.01 -8.50 -30.68
CA LEU A 278 -10.72 -8.94 -31.88
C LEU A 278 -9.72 -9.39 -32.94
N SER A 279 -9.86 -10.62 -33.47
CA SER A 279 -9.10 -11.01 -34.66
C SER A 279 -9.65 -10.30 -35.90
N LEU A 280 -8.77 -9.61 -36.62
CA LEU A 280 -9.07 -8.97 -37.90
C LEU A 280 -8.77 -9.89 -39.10
N GLU A 281 -8.38 -11.14 -38.87
CA GLU A 281 -8.14 -12.12 -39.94
C GLU A 281 -9.32 -12.28 -40.91
N PRO A 282 -10.60 -12.29 -40.49
CA PRO A 282 -11.73 -12.33 -41.43
C PRO A 282 -11.88 -11.06 -42.30
N LEU A 283 -11.35 -9.92 -41.85
CA LEU A 283 -11.45 -8.63 -42.53
C LEU A 283 -10.25 -8.37 -43.46
N LEU A 284 -9.03 -8.63 -42.96
CA LEU A 284 -7.75 -8.28 -43.59
C LEU A 284 -7.01 -9.49 -44.17
N LYS A 285 -7.53 -10.71 -44.01
CA LYS A 285 -6.93 -11.99 -44.47
C LYS A 285 -5.53 -12.26 -43.91
N CYS A 286 -5.18 -11.67 -42.78
CA CYS A 286 -3.97 -11.97 -42.01
C CYS A 286 -4.25 -11.93 -40.51
N ALA A 287 -3.57 -12.78 -39.75
CA ALA A 287 -3.70 -12.88 -38.29
C ALA A 287 -3.19 -11.61 -37.60
N ILE A 288 -4.11 -10.69 -37.28
CA ILE A 288 -3.87 -9.45 -36.55
C ILE A 288 -4.87 -9.40 -35.40
N ASP A 289 -4.38 -9.30 -34.16
CA ASP A 289 -5.20 -8.99 -32.99
C ASP A 289 -5.37 -7.47 -32.87
N LEU A 290 -6.61 -6.99 -32.86
CA LEU A 290 -6.99 -5.62 -32.50
C LEU A 290 -7.35 -5.57 -31.02
N HIS A 291 -6.55 -4.85 -30.23
CA HIS A 291 -6.75 -4.62 -28.79
C HIS A 291 -7.44 -3.26 -28.60
N VAL A 292 -8.70 -3.32 -28.20
CA VAL A 292 -9.55 -2.15 -27.90
C VAL A 292 -9.17 -1.58 -26.54
N GLY A 293 -8.96 -0.27 -26.49
CA GLY A 293 -8.28 0.35 -25.37
C GLY A 293 -6.82 -0.14 -25.35
N GLY A 294 -5.98 0.53 -26.14
CA GLY A 294 -4.58 0.19 -26.25
C GLY A 294 -3.89 0.16 -24.89
N THR A 295 -2.88 -0.68 -24.75
CA THR A 295 -2.10 -0.92 -23.53
C THR A 295 -1.20 0.26 -23.18
N ALA A 296 -1.81 1.43 -22.96
CA ALA A 296 -1.17 2.61 -22.45
C ALA A 296 -0.49 2.24 -21.12
N THR A 297 0.81 2.48 -21.05
CA THR A 297 1.60 2.10 -19.88
C THR A 297 1.53 3.23 -18.85
N HIS A 298 0.63 3.09 -17.86
CA HIS A 298 0.29 4.12 -16.87
C HIS A 298 1.45 4.53 -15.96
N ILE A 299 2.53 3.74 -15.91
CA ILE A 299 3.82 4.11 -15.30
C ILE A 299 4.93 3.42 -16.10
N THR A 300 5.89 4.17 -16.63
CA THR A 300 7.21 3.63 -17.02
C THR A 300 8.30 4.29 -16.22
N THR A 301 9.07 3.49 -15.48
CA THR A 301 10.19 3.96 -14.67
C THR A 301 11.46 3.18 -14.96
N SER A 302 12.58 3.88 -15.02
CA SER A 302 13.91 3.28 -15.00
C SER A 302 14.30 2.99 -13.54
N ALA A 303 13.99 1.77 -13.08
CA ALA A 303 14.61 1.28 -11.85
C ALA A 303 16.12 1.08 -12.10
N TRP A 304 16.93 1.04 -11.05
CA TRP A 304 18.39 1.24 -11.14
C TRP A 304 19.16 0.42 -12.19
N TYR A 305 18.63 -0.73 -12.65
CA TYR A 305 19.20 -1.50 -13.77
C TYR A 305 18.13 -2.08 -14.73
N GLY A 306 16.99 -1.41 -14.91
CA GLY A 306 15.97 -1.85 -15.89
C GLY A 306 14.54 -1.36 -15.64
N ASP A 307 13.69 -1.59 -16.63
CA ASP A 307 12.36 -0.96 -16.71
C ASP A 307 11.33 -1.60 -15.79
N THR A 308 10.34 -0.80 -15.39
CA THR A 308 9.09 -1.29 -14.78
C THR A 308 7.92 -0.61 -15.44
N THR A 309 6.91 -1.40 -15.80
CA THR A 309 5.79 -0.99 -16.65
C THR A 309 4.46 -1.31 -15.96
N ALA A 310 3.48 -0.43 -16.12
CA ALA A 310 2.12 -0.65 -15.65
C ALA A 310 1.09 -0.53 -16.80
N PRO A 311 1.05 -1.47 -17.77
CA PRO A 311 0.00 -1.48 -18.78
C PRO A 311 -1.39 -1.60 -18.17
N TRP A 312 -2.31 -0.81 -18.70
CA TRP A 312 -3.76 -1.02 -18.53
C TRP A 312 -4.28 -1.89 -19.68
N THR A 313 -5.36 -2.64 -19.43
CA THR A 313 -6.08 -3.43 -20.43
C THR A 313 -7.57 -3.22 -20.25
N ALA A 314 -8.30 -2.93 -21.33
CA ALA A 314 -9.76 -2.83 -21.24
C ALA A 314 -10.39 -4.18 -20.86
N ARG A 315 -11.49 -4.16 -20.11
CA ARG A 315 -12.34 -5.35 -19.84
C ARG A 315 -13.44 -5.52 -20.87
N THR A 316 -13.99 -4.41 -21.31
CA THR A 316 -15.08 -4.31 -22.29
C THR A 316 -14.62 -3.41 -23.43
N THR A 317 -15.28 -3.48 -24.58
CA THR A 317 -14.95 -2.58 -25.69
C THR A 317 -15.48 -1.15 -25.49
N ARG A 318 -16.37 -0.94 -24.51
CA ARG A 318 -17.02 0.35 -24.23
C ARG A 318 -16.01 1.41 -23.76
N THR A 319 -16.09 2.58 -24.40
CA THR A 319 -15.26 3.75 -24.10
C THR A 319 -16.08 5.05 -24.12
N ALA A 320 -16.96 5.20 -25.11
CA ALA A 320 -17.94 6.29 -25.14
C ALA A 320 -19.12 6.00 -24.19
N ASP A 321 -19.59 7.01 -23.46
CA ASP A 321 -20.78 6.90 -22.59
C ASP A 321 -21.84 7.95 -22.94
N ALA A 322 -21.48 9.24 -22.90
CA ALA A 322 -22.36 10.35 -23.23
C ALA A 322 -21.56 11.57 -23.69
N ASN A 323 -22.22 12.47 -24.44
CA ASN A 323 -21.68 13.77 -24.81
C ASN A 323 -22.77 14.82 -24.64
N ASP A 324 -22.40 15.96 -24.06
CA ASP A 324 -23.23 17.16 -24.00
C ASP A 324 -22.68 18.16 -25.02
N VAL A 325 -23.54 18.60 -25.94
CA VAL A 325 -23.17 19.48 -27.06
C VAL A 325 -23.86 20.82 -26.87
N THR A 326 -23.09 21.91 -26.88
CA THR A 326 -23.61 23.27 -26.75
C THR A 326 -23.07 24.18 -27.85
N SER A 327 -23.97 24.69 -28.70
CA SER A 327 -23.65 25.65 -29.74
C SER A 327 -23.60 27.06 -29.18
N THR A 328 -22.51 27.79 -29.42
CA THR A 328 -22.43 29.24 -29.16
C THR A 328 -22.87 30.05 -30.39
N THR A 329 -23.25 31.31 -30.17
CA THR A 329 -23.70 32.24 -31.22
C THR A 329 -22.70 32.44 -32.36
N ASP A 330 -21.41 32.22 -32.09
CA ASP A 330 -20.30 32.50 -33.00
C ASP A 330 -20.05 31.34 -34.00
N GLY A 331 -20.92 30.34 -34.08
CA GLY A 331 -20.72 29.14 -34.91
C GLY A 331 -19.72 28.11 -34.33
N LYS A 332 -19.22 28.35 -33.11
CA LYS A 332 -18.36 27.40 -32.39
C LYS A 332 -19.23 26.44 -31.58
N VAL A 333 -18.85 25.16 -31.60
CA VAL A 333 -19.54 24.07 -30.89
C VAL A 333 -18.66 23.60 -29.74
N LEU A 334 -19.15 23.70 -28.52
CA LEU A 334 -18.50 23.18 -27.33
C LEU A 334 -19.04 21.77 -27.07
N VAL A 335 -18.15 20.77 -27.13
CA VAL A 335 -18.47 19.35 -26.91
C VAL A 335 -17.80 18.90 -25.63
N THR A 336 -18.61 18.49 -24.64
CA THR A 336 -18.16 17.87 -23.39
C THR A 336 -18.46 16.38 -23.45
N THR A 337 -17.42 15.56 -23.36
CA THR A 337 -17.50 14.09 -23.48
C THR A 337 -17.28 13.44 -22.14
N LYS A 338 -18.17 12.50 -21.79
CA LYS A 338 -18.03 11.59 -20.67
C LYS A 338 -17.52 10.26 -21.21
N HIS A 339 -16.25 9.99 -20.92
CA HIS A 339 -15.58 8.73 -21.20
C HIS A 339 -15.81 7.76 -20.05
N TYR A 340 -16.08 6.50 -20.39
CA TYR A 340 -16.24 5.39 -19.47
C TYR A 340 -15.50 4.18 -20.00
N SER A 341 -14.37 3.80 -19.40
CA SER A 341 -13.71 2.53 -19.71
C SER A 341 -13.41 1.72 -18.47
N GLU A 342 -13.99 0.52 -18.40
CA GLU A 342 -13.60 -0.54 -17.47
C GLU A 342 -12.29 -1.18 -17.93
N GLY A 343 -11.37 -1.42 -17.01
CA GLY A 343 -10.19 -2.21 -17.30
C GLY A 343 -9.41 -2.66 -16.08
N ASP A 344 -8.34 -3.39 -16.35
CA ASP A 344 -7.44 -3.94 -15.36
C ASP A 344 -6.02 -3.40 -15.58
N LEU A 345 -5.40 -2.95 -14.50
CA LEU A 345 -3.98 -2.60 -14.47
C LEU A 345 -3.13 -3.85 -14.16
N THR A 346 -1.98 -4.01 -14.80
CA THR A 346 -1.01 -5.06 -14.47
C THR A 346 0.35 -4.42 -14.25
N GLN A 347 1.03 -4.68 -13.13
CA GLN A 347 2.36 -4.12 -12.89
C GLN A 347 3.45 -5.15 -13.18
N ILE A 348 4.15 -4.98 -14.30
CA ILE A 348 5.17 -5.90 -14.81
C ILE A 348 6.55 -5.39 -14.39
N ARG A 349 7.34 -6.27 -13.76
CA ARG A 349 8.65 -5.96 -13.17
C ARG A 349 9.69 -7.00 -13.57
N LEU A 350 10.95 -6.60 -13.48
CA LEU A 350 12.11 -7.49 -13.67
C LEU A 350 12.47 -8.17 -12.34
N GLY A 351 12.65 -9.49 -12.35
CA GLY A 351 12.71 -10.31 -11.13
C GLY A 351 13.77 -9.93 -10.10
N TYR A 352 14.90 -9.33 -10.51
CA TYR A 352 15.91 -8.83 -9.56
C TYR A 352 15.40 -7.66 -8.70
N LYS A 353 14.43 -6.87 -9.21
CA LYS A 353 13.81 -5.74 -8.48
C LYS A 353 12.98 -6.26 -7.32
N ASP A 354 12.19 -7.30 -7.57
CA ASP A 354 11.41 -7.96 -6.53
C ASP A 354 12.30 -8.77 -5.59
N ALA A 355 13.40 -9.37 -6.06
CA ALA A 355 14.41 -9.98 -5.18
C ALA A 355 15.07 -8.95 -4.24
N TYR A 356 15.40 -7.74 -4.72
CA TYR A 356 15.91 -6.64 -3.90
C TYR A 356 14.87 -6.18 -2.86
N ARG A 357 13.63 -5.92 -3.29
CA ARG A 357 12.53 -5.56 -2.37
C ARG A 357 12.31 -6.66 -1.33
N LEU A 358 12.18 -7.93 -1.73
CA LEU A 358 12.08 -9.09 -0.84
C LEU A 358 13.24 -9.14 0.17
N THR A 359 14.46 -8.83 -0.25
CA THR A 359 15.64 -8.85 0.64
C THR A 359 15.53 -7.78 1.73
N LEU A 360 15.18 -6.53 1.39
CA LEU A 360 14.91 -5.47 2.38
C LEU A 360 13.83 -5.92 3.38
N LEU A 361 12.76 -6.51 2.85
CA LEU A 361 11.57 -6.90 3.60
C LEU A 361 11.81 -8.12 4.50
N ALA A 362 12.64 -9.06 4.07
CA ALA A 362 13.11 -10.18 4.87
C ALA A 362 13.95 -9.68 6.05
N VAL A 363 14.86 -8.73 5.84
CA VAL A 363 15.68 -8.11 6.91
C VAL A 363 14.80 -7.33 7.90
N ILE A 364 13.85 -6.54 7.43
CA ILE A 364 12.89 -5.80 8.27
C ILE A 364 11.98 -6.77 9.06
N THR A 365 11.51 -7.85 8.42
CA THR A 365 10.65 -8.86 9.06
C THR A 365 11.44 -9.68 10.08
N TYR A 366 12.69 -10.02 9.81
CA TYR A 366 13.60 -10.65 10.77
C TYR A 366 13.84 -9.77 12.00
N TYR A 367 14.08 -8.46 11.81
CA TYR A 367 14.18 -7.50 12.91
C TYR A 367 12.89 -7.50 13.77
N ARG A 368 11.72 -7.40 13.13
CA ARG A 368 10.40 -7.42 13.79
C ARG A 368 10.18 -8.67 14.63
N VAL A 369 10.40 -9.85 14.04
CA VAL A 369 10.23 -11.14 14.72
C VAL A 369 11.19 -11.26 15.91
N THR A 370 12.48 -10.97 15.72
CA THR A 370 13.50 -11.18 16.76
C THR A 370 13.53 -10.12 17.86
N SER A 371 13.18 -8.87 17.54
CA SER A 371 13.44 -7.70 18.39
C SER A 371 12.17 -7.08 18.99
N ILE A 372 10.98 -7.49 18.54
CA ILE A 372 9.69 -7.00 19.04
C ILE A 372 8.78 -8.17 19.40
N TYR A 373 8.48 -9.06 18.44
CA TYR A 373 7.49 -10.11 18.66
C TYR A 373 7.99 -11.23 19.59
N TYR A 374 9.27 -11.62 19.49
CA TYR A 374 9.86 -12.65 20.36
C TYR A 374 9.86 -12.26 21.85
N PRO A 375 10.32 -11.06 22.27
CA PRO A 375 10.18 -10.61 23.66
C PRO A 375 8.72 -10.55 24.15
N ILE A 376 7.77 -10.11 23.31
CA ILE A 376 6.34 -10.10 23.64
C ILE A 376 5.81 -11.53 23.86
N ALA A 377 6.19 -12.48 22.99
CA ALA A 377 5.81 -13.89 23.13
C ALA A 377 6.38 -14.52 24.41
N LEU A 378 7.64 -14.23 24.75
CA LEU A 378 8.27 -14.66 26.01
C LEU A 378 7.51 -14.17 27.25
N VAL A 379 6.99 -12.93 27.24
CA VAL A 379 6.15 -12.40 28.32
C VAL A 379 4.78 -13.08 28.33
N TYR A 380 4.14 -13.27 27.16
CA TYR A 380 2.85 -13.96 27.08
C TYR A 380 2.91 -15.39 27.63
N TRP A 381 3.92 -16.18 27.25
CA TRP A 381 4.10 -17.55 27.76
C TRP A 381 4.30 -17.62 29.29
N ARG A 382 4.84 -16.55 29.91
CA ARG A 382 4.99 -16.44 31.37
C ARG A 382 3.65 -16.19 32.08
N GLN A 383 2.66 -15.59 31.42
CA GLN A 383 1.43 -15.07 32.03
C GLN A 383 0.30 -16.10 32.18
N ARG A 384 0.41 -17.29 31.56
CA ARG A 384 -0.50 -18.46 31.69
C ARG A 384 -2.01 -18.13 31.56
N THR A 385 -2.37 -17.08 30.85
CA THR A 385 -3.76 -16.57 30.73
C THR A 385 -4.15 -16.36 29.26
N PRO A 386 -5.44 -16.44 28.89
CA PRO A 386 -5.86 -16.29 27.50
C PRO A 386 -5.54 -14.89 26.95
N LEU A 387 -4.90 -14.84 25.78
CA LEU A 387 -4.39 -13.61 25.14
C LEU A 387 -5.36 -12.42 25.19
N PHE A 388 -6.62 -12.60 24.77
CA PHE A 388 -7.62 -11.52 24.77
C PHE A 388 -7.97 -11.01 26.18
N ARG A 389 -8.06 -11.89 27.19
CA ARG A 389 -8.33 -11.47 28.58
C ARG A 389 -7.16 -10.67 29.14
N TRP A 390 -5.94 -11.12 28.86
CA TRP A 390 -4.69 -10.46 29.25
C TRP A 390 -4.53 -9.08 28.59
N LEU A 391 -4.61 -9.00 27.26
CA LEU A 391 -4.51 -7.73 26.51
C LEU A 391 -5.58 -6.72 26.91
N ARG A 392 -6.84 -7.14 27.14
CA ARG A 392 -7.90 -6.25 27.63
C ARG A 392 -7.56 -5.59 28.97
N GLN A 393 -6.70 -6.21 29.79
CA GLN A 393 -6.23 -5.68 31.06
C GLN A 393 -4.87 -4.94 30.98
N ARG A 394 -4.12 -5.09 29.87
CA ARG A 394 -2.70 -4.70 29.73
C ARG A 394 -2.34 -4.02 28.39
N HIS A 395 -3.25 -3.26 27.79
CA HIS A 395 -3.03 -2.55 26.52
C HIS A 395 -2.66 -1.06 26.70
N MET A 396 -2.68 -0.54 27.94
CA MET A 396 -2.70 0.89 28.25
C MET A 396 -1.32 1.54 28.07
N GLY A 397 -1.00 1.89 26.82
CA GLY A 397 0.26 2.53 26.42
C GLY A 397 1.13 1.68 25.49
N LEU A 398 0.72 0.44 25.18
CA LEU A 398 1.44 -0.47 24.29
C LEU A 398 1.42 0.03 22.84
N VAL A 399 2.50 0.67 22.39
CA VAL A 399 2.70 1.08 20.99
C VAL A 399 3.65 0.08 20.30
N LEU A 400 3.11 -0.81 19.47
CA LEU A 400 3.93 -1.70 18.65
C LEU A 400 4.77 -0.91 17.64
N HIS A 401 5.92 -1.46 17.25
CA HIS A 401 6.90 -0.86 16.32
C HIS A 401 7.48 0.50 16.76
N LYS A 402 7.20 0.97 17.99
CA LYS A 402 7.87 2.12 18.58
C LYS A 402 9.39 2.00 18.49
N ARG A 403 9.92 0.81 18.75
CA ARG A 403 11.35 0.51 18.69
C ARG A 403 11.99 0.71 17.32
N GLU A 404 11.28 0.43 16.22
CA GLU A 404 11.79 0.68 14.85
C GLU A 404 12.08 2.16 14.66
N ARG A 405 11.23 3.03 15.20
CA ARG A 405 11.35 4.50 15.12
C ARG A 405 12.55 5.05 15.89
N HIS A 406 13.21 4.23 16.71
CA HIS A 406 14.45 4.57 17.40
C HIS A 406 15.71 4.03 16.69
N ASN A 407 15.56 3.11 15.73
CA ASN A 407 16.66 2.45 15.02
C ASN A 407 16.87 3.06 13.63
N LEU A 408 17.92 3.86 13.48
CA LEU A 408 18.23 4.59 12.23
C LEU A 408 18.48 3.66 11.04
N PHE A 409 19.08 2.48 11.24
CA PHE A 409 19.31 1.52 10.16
C PHE A 409 18.01 0.89 9.68
N VAL A 410 17.10 0.52 10.59
CA VAL A 410 15.78 -0.02 10.21
C VAL A 410 14.91 1.04 9.54
N LEU A 411 14.92 2.30 10.02
CA LEU A 411 14.25 3.41 9.32
C LEU A 411 14.86 3.69 7.94
N LEU A 412 16.17 3.54 7.76
CA LEU A 412 16.82 3.66 6.45
C LEU A 412 16.39 2.54 5.49
N LEU A 413 16.29 1.29 5.96
CA LEU A 413 15.77 0.18 5.16
C LEU A 413 14.29 0.36 4.80
N LEU A 414 13.45 0.82 5.75
CA LEU A 414 12.04 1.15 5.50
C LEU A 414 11.89 2.33 4.51
N SER A 415 12.79 3.32 4.58
CA SER A 415 12.81 4.44 3.63
C SER A 415 13.26 4.00 2.24
N ALA A 416 14.24 3.10 2.15
CA ALA A 416 14.68 2.49 0.90
C ALA A 416 13.57 1.62 0.28
N GLU A 417 12.79 0.88 1.08
CA GLU A 417 11.60 0.15 0.61
C GLU A 417 10.54 1.11 0.05
N ALA A 418 10.22 2.19 0.77
CA ALA A 418 9.22 3.16 0.34
C ALA A 418 9.61 3.84 -0.98
N VAL A 419 10.86 4.29 -1.12
CA VAL A 419 11.38 4.88 -2.38
C VAL A 419 11.46 3.85 -3.50
N ALA A 420 11.92 2.62 -3.22
CA ALA A 420 11.94 1.54 -4.21
C ALA A 420 10.52 1.10 -4.64
N SER A 421 9.48 1.44 -3.88
CA SER A 421 8.07 1.07 -4.08
C SER A 421 7.18 2.24 -4.50
N THR A 422 7.79 3.34 -4.93
CA THR A 422 7.09 4.57 -5.40
C THR A 422 6.01 4.26 -6.44
N GLU A 423 6.29 3.39 -7.42
CA GLU A 423 5.29 3.02 -8.44
C GLU A 423 4.06 2.35 -7.82
N ASP A 424 4.27 1.37 -6.92
CA ASP A 424 3.21 0.65 -6.25
C ASP A 424 2.32 1.61 -5.45
N VAL A 425 2.94 2.58 -4.74
CA VAL A 425 2.24 3.64 -4.02
C VAL A 425 1.41 4.52 -4.96
N VAL A 426 1.94 4.89 -6.14
CA VAL A 426 1.19 5.61 -7.17
C VAL A 426 0.00 4.81 -7.68
N MET A 427 0.20 3.52 -7.97
CA MET A 427 -0.87 2.62 -8.42
C MET A 427 -1.98 2.51 -7.36
N TYR A 428 -1.62 2.38 -6.08
CA TYR A 428 -2.59 2.40 -4.98
C TYR A 428 -3.30 3.74 -4.85
N CYS A 429 -2.63 4.88 -5.04
CA CYS A 429 -3.26 6.20 -5.04
C CYS A 429 -4.32 6.35 -6.15
N GLN A 430 -3.99 5.98 -7.39
CA GLN A 430 -4.92 6.00 -8.52
C GLN A 430 -6.10 5.04 -8.27
N GLN A 431 -5.83 3.81 -7.83
CA GLN A 431 -6.87 2.84 -7.52
C GLN A 431 -7.77 3.26 -6.34
N VAL A 432 -7.26 3.99 -5.35
CA VAL A 432 -8.07 4.52 -4.24
C VAL A 432 -9.17 5.47 -4.74
N ILE A 433 -8.95 6.13 -5.88
CA ILE A 433 -9.92 7.03 -6.51
C ILE A 433 -10.79 6.31 -7.57
N TYR A 434 -10.21 5.40 -8.35
CA TYR A 434 -10.87 4.79 -9.51
C TYR A 434 -11.29 3.31 -9.35
N SER A 435 -11.14 2.67 -8.18
CA SER A 435 -11.54 1.26 -7.97
C SER A 435 -12.76 1.07 -7.05
N GLY A 436 -13.42 -0.08 -7.19
CA GLY A 436 -14.76 -0.35 -6.65
C GLY A 436 -14.90 -0.52 -5.12
N PRO A 437 -16.14 -0.74 -4.63
CA PRO A 437 -16.57 -0.46 -3.25
C PRO A 437 -16.08 -1.43 -2.15
N SER A 438 -15.09 -2.28 -2.43
CA SER A 438 -14.59 -3.27 -1.46
C SER A 438 -13.74 -2.62 -0.36
N LEU A 439 -14.39 -2.20 0.73
CA LEU A 439 -13.76 -1.51 1.89
C LEU A 439 -12.51 -2.22 2.44
N PHE A 440 -12.46 -3.55 2.42
CA PHE A 440 -11.28 -4.32 2.85
C PHE A 440 -10.07 -4.10 1.93
N LEU A 441 -10.25 -4.19 0.61
CA LEU A 441 -9.18 -3.92 -0.36
C LEU A 441 -8.76 -2.45 -0.30
N LEU A 442 -9.72 -1.54 -0.18
CA LEU A 442 -9.47 -0.10 -0.03
C LEU A 442 -8.61 0.20 1.22
N ALA A 443 -8.91 -0.44 2.35
CA ALA A 443 -8.09 -0.32 3.56
C ALA A 443 -6.66 -0.85 3.36
N LEU A 444 -6.48 -1.98 2.66
CA LEU A 444 -5.13 -2.51 2.34
C LEU A 444 -4.34 -1.57 1.40
N LYS A 445 -5.01 -0.89 0.46
CA LYS A 445 -4.40 0.14 -0.40
C LYS A 445 -3.97 1.35 0.43
N TYR A 446 -4.87 1.93 1.25
CA TYR A 446 -4.52 3.04 2.15
C TYR A 446 -3.36 2.71 3.10
N MET A 447 -3.34 1.52 3.71
CA MET A 447 -2.24 1.10 4.59
C MET A 447 -0.94 0.77 3.83
N SER A 448 -0.98 0.60 2.51
CA SER A 448 0.23 0.52 1.69
C SER A 448 0.74 1.90 1.27
N ILE A 449 -0.15 2.88 1.08
CA ILE A 449 0.22 4.28 0.84
C ILE A 449 0.88 4.91 2.09
N THR A 450 0.53 4.51 3.33
CA THR A 450 1.16 5.06 4.55
C THR A 450 2.66 4.79 4.69
N ARG A 451 3.27 3.93 3.85
CA ARG A 451 4.73 3.70 3.84
C ARG A 451 5.55 4.96 3.52
N ILE A 452 4.95 5.98 2.88
CA ILE A 452 5.57 7.29 2.65
C ILE A 452 6.00 7.98 3.97
N ILE A 453 5.39 7.63 5.11
CA ILE A 453 5.72 8.19 6.42
C ILE A 453 7.10 7.70 6.92
N TRP A 454 7.64 6.58 6.43
CA TRP A 454 8.93 6.06 6.89
C TRP A 454 10.12 6.98 6.53
N PRO A 455 10.26 7.49 5.30
CA PRO A 455 11.17 8.60 4.97
C PRO A 455 11.04 9.82 5.89
N CYS A 456 9.81 10.26 6.21
CA CYS A 456 9.59 11.37 7.16
C CYS A 456 10.17 11.03 8.55
N ALA A 457 9.91 9.82 9.05
CA ALA A 457 10.42 9.36 10.34
C ALA A 457 11.95 9.23 10.34
N CYS A 458 12.55 8.80 9.22
CA CYS A 458 13.99 8.72 9.07
C CYS A 458 14.65 10.10 9.10
N LEU A 459 14.09 11.09 8.40
CA LEU A 459 14.55 12.49 8.46
C LEU A 459 14.36 13.10 9.86
N LEU A 460 13.25 12.82 10.55
CA LEU A 460 13.01 13.29 11.91
C LEU A 460 14.02 12.68 12.90
N LEU A 461 14.35 11.39 12.77
CA LEU A 461 15.38 10.78 13.61
C LEU A 461 16.78 11.32 13.27
N LEU A 462 17.12 11.47 11.99
CA LEU A 462 18.42 11.98 11.54
C LEU A 462 18.64 13.42 12.02
N THR A 463 17.65 14.30 11.89
CA THR A 463 17.71 15.67 12.42
C THR A 463 17.79 15.70 13.94
N SER A 464 17.03 14.87 14.66
CA SER A 464 17.13 14.72 16.11
C SER A 464 18.54 14.26 16.57
N ARG A 465 19.19 13.36 15.82
CA ARG A 465 20.59 12.94 16.07
C ARG A 465 21.60 14.04 15.73
N LEU A 466 21.40 14.80 14.67
CA LEU A 466 22.27 15.92 14.30
C LEU A 466 22.18 17.06 15.33
N LEU A 467 20.97 17.39 15.82
CA LEU A 467 20.78 18.31 16.94
C LEU A 467 21.41 17.80 18.23
N GLN A 468 21.29 16.50 18.53
CA GLN A 468 21.94 15.86 19.69
C GLN A 468 23.47 15.98 19.66
N ILE A 469 24.08 16.00 18.46
CA ILE A 469 25.53 16.16 18.28
C ILE A 469 25.94 17.64 18.40
N LEU A 470 25.22 18.56 17.73
CA LEU A 470 25.58 19.99 17.68
C LEU A 470 25.26 20.76 18.97
N PHE A 471 24.09 20.53 19.55
CA PHE A 471 23.57 21.28 20.71
C PHE A 471 23.51 20.42 21.99
N GLY A 472 24.04 19.20 21.94
CA GLY A 472 24.08 18.29 23.09
C GLY A 472 22.75 17.59 23.38
N ARG A 473 22.83 16.55 24.23
CA ARG A 473 21.77 15.55 24.43
C ARG A 473 20.45 16.06 25.04
N GLN A 474 20.41 17.30 25.53
CA GLN A 474 19.19 17.93 26.05
C GLN A 474 18.22 18.36 24.93
N HIS A 475 18.71 18.50 23.69
CA HIS A 475 17.94 18.91 22.51
C HIS A 475 17.54 17.72 21.62
N ALA A 476 17.57 16.50 22.15
CA ALA A 476 17.25 15.27 21.43
C ALA A 476 15.75 14.92 21.58
N PHE A 477 14.94 15.25 20.57
CA PHE A 477 13.48 15.11 20.62
C PHE A 477 13.00 13.70 20.25
N ALA A 478 12.01 13.20 21.00
CA ALA A 478 11.37 11.89 20.80
C ALA A 478 9.93 12.01 20.23
N MET A 479 9.81 12.57 19.02
CA MET A 479 8.53 13.02 18.40
C MET A 479 7.94 12.06 17.34
N THR A 480 8.44 10.82 17.23
CA THR A 480 8.02 9.87 16.17
C THR A 480 6.63 9.25 16.37
N GLU A 481 5.90 9.59 17.45
CA GLU A 481 4.51 9.17 17.66
C GLU A 481 3.53 10.16 17.02
N ASP A 482 3.68 11.45 17.31
CA ASP A 482 2.78 12.50 16.80
C ASP A 482 2.93 12.70 15.28
N LEU A 483 4.09 12.36 14.70
CA LEU A 483 4.28 12.30 13.23
C LEU A 483 3.27 11.38 12.54
N PHE A 484 2.94 10.22 13.13
CA PHE A 484 1.93 9.32 12.55
C PHE A 484 0.51 9.85 12.74
N PHE A 485 0.23 10.49 13.89
CA PHE A 485 -1.08 11.08 14.17
C PHE A 485 -1.41 12.27 13.25
N LEU A 486 -0.41 13.12 12.98
CA LEU A 486 -0.55 14.29 12.09
C LEU A 486 -0.38 13.92 10.60
N GLY A 487 0.50 12.96 10.28
CA GLY A 487 0.83 12.57 8.91
C GLY A 487 -0.21 11.64 8.26
N ALA A 488 -0.76 10.66 8.99
CA ALA A 488 -1.67 9.68 8.39
C ALA A 488 -2.94 10.30 7.77
N PRO A 489 -3.61 11.30 8.38
CA PRO A 489 -4.75 11.98 7.74
C PRO A 489 -4.38 12.66 6.41
N VAL A 490 -3.20 13.27 6.30
CA VAL A 490 -2.71 13.88 5.05
C VAL A 490 -2.45 12.80 4.00
N VAL A 491 -1.86 11.67 4.40
CA VAL A 491 -1.54 10.54 3.51
C VAL A 491 -2.79 9.76 3.07
N TRP A 492 -3.88 9.81 3.83
CA TRP A 492 -5.16 9.22 3.44
C TRP A 492 -6.05 10.17 2.61
N LEU A 493 -6.09 11.46 2.92
CA LEU A 493 -7.05 12.39 2.28
C LEU A 493 -6.45 13.18 1.12
N TYR A 494 -5.22 13.69 1.26
CA TYR A 494 -4.63 14.62 0.29
C TYR A 494 -3.74 13.91 -0.73
N ILE A 495 -2.87 13.01 -0.27
CA ILE A 495 -1.88 12.35 -1.12
C ILE A 495 -2.52 11.57 -2.29
N PRO A 496 -3.60 10.78 -2.15
CA PRO A 496 -4.19 10.07 -3.29
C PRO A 496 -4.72 11.03 -4.37
N VAL A 497 -5.33 12.15 -3.96
CA VAL A 497 -5.87 13.18 -4.85
C VAL A 497 -4.77 13.94 -5.56
N GLN A 498 -3.71 14.34 -4.84
CA GLN A 498 -2.54 14.99 -5.42
C GLN A 498 -1.81 14.05 -6.41
N VAL A 499 -1.51 12.81 -5.99
CA VAL A 499 -0.78 11.83 -6.82
C VAL A 499 -1.58 11.39 -8.03
N THR A 500 -2.92 11.38 -7.97
CA THR A 500 -3.75 11.06 -9.13
C THR A 500 -3.80 12.23 -10.11
N SER A 501 -4.09 13.45 -9.64
CA SER A 501 -4.13 14.64 -10.50
C SER A 501 -2.78 15.00 -11.12
N GLN A 502 -1.69 14.91 -10.36
CA GLN A 502 -0.33 15.07 -10.89
C GLN A 502 0.10 13.84 -11.70
N GLY A 503 -0.30 12.63 -11.31
CA GLY A 503 -0.02 11.40 -12.03
C GLY A 503 -0.57 11.40 -13.46
N MET A 504 -1.81 11.87 -13.66
CA MET A 504 -2.40 11.98 -15.00
C MET A 504 -1.58 12.86 -15.95
N SER A 505 -0.83 13.85 -15.46
CA SER A 505 0.06 14.70 -16.28
C SER A 505 1.53 14.23 -16.31
N LEU A 506 2.01 13.56 -15.26
CA LEU A 506 3.35 12.95 -15.21
C LEU A 506 3.45 11.68 -16.06
N PHE A 507 2.35 10.93 -16.20
CA PHE A 507 2.32 9.64 -16.89
C PHE A 507 1.60 9.64 -18.25
N GLN A 508 1.07 10.77 -18.70
CA GLN A 508 0.47 10.90 -20.03
C GLN A 508 1.13 12.05 -20.80
N GLY A 509 1.88 11.70 -21.85
CA GLY A 509 2.44 12.63 -22.81
C GLY A 509 1.61 12.66 -24.10
N TYR A 510 1.40 13.87 -24.63
CA TYR A 510 0.81 14.07 -25.94
C TYR A 510 1.71 13.53 -27.05
N ARG A 511 1.33 12.42 -27.69
CA ARG A 511 1.94 11.96 -28.96
C ARG A 511 0.90 11.93 -30.08
N TRP A 512 0.92 12.99 -30.86
CA TRP A 512 0.25 13.11 -32.15
C TRP A 512 0.79 12.00 -33.08
N THR A 513 0.01 10.94 -33.31
CA THR A 513 0.30 9.88 -34.30
C THR A 513 -0.58 10.06 -35.52
N GLY A 514 -0.03 9.86 -36.73
CA GLY A 514 -0.80 9.99 -37.97
C GLY A 514 -1.15 11.42 -38.37
N ALA A 515 -1.78 11.56 -39.53
CA ALA A 515 -2.35 12.79 -40.06
C ALA A 515 -3.89 12.76 -39.98
N ILE A 516 -4.54 11.60 -40.19
CA ILE A 516 -5.99 11.48 -40.19
C ILE A 516 -6.55 11.39 -38.76
N VAL A 517 -5.93 10.60 -37.87
CA VAL A 517 -6.44 10.31 -36.52
C VAL A 517 -5.37 10.55 -35.45
N HIS A 518 -5.17 11.80 -35.06
CA HIS A 518 -4.22 12.16 -34.01
C HIS A 518 -4.59 11.55 -32.67
N HIS A 519 -3.82 10.56 -32.24
CA HIS A 519 -3.81 10.14 -30.86
C HIS A 519 -3.29 11.27 -29.95
N TYR A 520 -3.84 11.41 -28.74
CA TYR A 520 -3.40 12.41 -27.76
C TYR A 520 -2.79 11.80 -26.48
N THR A 521 -2.71 10.47 -26.39
CA THR A 521 -2.31 9.75 -25.17
C THR A 521 -0.97 9.01 -25.34
N ASN A 522 -0.45 8.46 -24.25
CA ASN A 522 0.84 7.77 -24.24
C ASN A 522 0.75 6.38 -24.92
N SER A 523 1.59 6.18 -25.94
CA SER A 523 1.82 4.88 -26.62
C SER A 523 3.04 4.19 -26.03
N ILE A 524 3.05 2.85 -25.95
CA ILE A 524 4.20 2.02 -25.53
C ILE A 524 5.49 2.52 -26.19
N SER A 525 5.47 2.74 -27.51
CA SER A 525 6.64 3.20 -28.26
C SER A 525 7.24 4.53 -27.73
N ASN A 526 6.45 5.38 -27.06
CA ASN A 526 6.88 6.71 -26.62
C ASN A 526 6.85 6.97 -25.10
N VAL A 527 6.19 6.16 -24.26
CA VAL A 527 6.25 6.37 -22.79
C VAL A 527 7.72 6.32 -22.32
N TYR A 528 8.52 5.46 -22.96
CA TYR A 528 9.95 5.32 -22.67
C TYR A 528 10.80 6.56 -23.00
N ALA A 529 10.32 7.50 -23.82
CA ALA A 529 11.02 8.76 -24.07
C ALA A 529 11.04 9.70 -22.85
N LYS A 530 10.28 9.38 -21.78
CA LYS A 530 10.24 10.11 -20.50
C LYS A 530 10.40 9.18 -19.29
N GLN A 531 11.17 8.11 -19.38
CA GLN A 531 11.49 7.27 -18.21
C GLN A 531 12.08 8.13 -17.07
N LEU A 532 11.40 8.14 -15.92
CA LEU A 532 11.92 8.73 -14.69
C LEU A 532 12.52 7.63 -13.81
N SER A 533 13.61 7.94 -13.09
CA SER A 533 14.11 7.03 -12.06
C SER A 533 13.12 6.97 -10.89
N CYS A 534 13.04 5.84 -10.20
CA CYS A 534 12.17 5.68 -9.02
C CYS A 534 12.39 6.79 -7.96
N LEU A 535 13.65 7.22 -7.77
CA LEU A 535 14.02 8.30 -6.87
C LEU A 535 13.56 9.67 -7.38
N THR A 536 13.71 9.95 -8.69
CA THR A 536 13.22 11.20 -9.31
C THR A 536 11.70 11.31 -9.16
N LEU A 537 10.98 10.22 -9.44
CA LEU A 537 9.53 10.15 -9.30
C LEU A 537 9.10 10.34 -7.84
N TYR A 538 9.81 9.71 -6.89
CA TYR A 538 9.55 9.89 -5.46
C TYR A 538 9.71 11.35 -5.04
N MET A 539 10.79 12.00 -5.44
CA MET A 539 11.08 13.38 -5.06
C MET A 539 10.09 14.38 -5.68
N GLN A 540 9.61 14.13 -6.91
CA GLN A 540 8.58 14.94 -7.56
C GLN A 540 7.21 14.84 -6.86
N LEU A 541 6.76 13.62 -6.53
CA LEU A 541 5.44 13.39 -5.93
C LEU A 541 5.41 13.62 -4.41
N PHE A 542 6.43 13.12 -3.71
CA PHE A 542 6.43 12.99 -2.25
C PHE A 542 7.51 13.83 -1.55
N GLY A 543 8.48 14.41 -2.29
CA GLY A 543 9.61 15.15 -1.71
C GLY A 543 9.19 16.30 -0.80
N TYR A 544 8.23 17.13 -1.24
CA TYR A 544 7.68 18.22 -0.42
C TYR A 544 7.02 17.73 0.87
N PHE A 545 6.18 16.69 0.81
CA PHE A 545 5.58 16.08 2.00
C PHE A 545 6.65 15.52 2.96
N THR A 546 7.65 14.85 2.40
CA THR A 546 8.75 14.20 3.13
C THR A 546 9.61 15.19 3.91
N ILE A 547 9.82 16.39 3.35
CA ILE A 547 10.55 17.48 4.00
C ILE A 547 9.65 18.24 4.99
N LEU A 548 8.44 18.62 4.60
CA LEU A 548 7.56 19.49 5.40
C LEU A 548 6.95 18.78 6.62
N SER A 549 6.56 17.51 6.49
CA SER A 549 5.87 16.77 7.56
C SER A 549 6.69 16.63 8.86
N PRO A 550 8.02 16.35 8.82
CA PRO A 550 8.88 16.43 10.00
C PRO A 550 8.92 17.83 10.64
N PHE A 551 9.10 18.90 9.85
CA PHE A 551 9.20 20.26 10.39
C PHE A 551 7.89 20.76 11.01
N THR A 552 6.74 20.48 10.38
CA THR A 552 5.43 20.83 10.96
C THR A 552 5.14 20.03 12.22
N THR A 553 5.52 18.75 12.28
CA THR A 553 5.42 17.93 13.50
C THR A 553 6.24 18.53 14.65
N ILE A 554 7.50 18.91 14.40
CA ILE A 554 8.38 19.53 15.41
C ILE A 554 7.79 20.86 15.90
N PHE A 555 7.28 21.71 14.99
CA PHE A 555 6.64 22.97 15.35
C PHE A 555 5.36 22.76 16.20
N ILE A 556 4.50 21.83 15.79
CA ILE A 556 3.24 21.54 16.48
C ILE A 556 3.51 20.97 17.88
N ASP A 557 4.45 20.03 18.05
CA ASP A 557 4.78 19.52 19.40
C ASP A 557 5.50 20.57 20.26
N ALA A 558 6.34 21.45 19.68
CA ALA A 558 6.93 22.56 20.43
C ALA A 558 5.87 23.54 20.98
N VAL A 559 4.83 23.85 20.19
CA VAL A 559 3.67 24.63 20.65
C VAL A 559 2.84 23.82 21.67
N TRP A 560 2.59 22.54 21.42
CA TRP A 560 1.78 21.68 22.30
C TRP A 560 2.41 21.49 23.67
N ARG A 561 3.73 21.23 23.75
CA ARG A 561 4.50 21.19 25.00
C ARG A 561 4.37 22.50 25.77
N LYS A 562 4.51 23.64 25.09
CA LYS A 562 4.42 24.99 25.70
C LYS A 562 3.02 25.32 26.23
N VAL A 563 1.97 24.84 25.58
CA VAL A 563 0.57 25.07 26.00
C VAL A 563 0.10 24.08 27.06
N THR A 564 0.47 22.81 26.97
CA THR A 564 -0.12 21.72 27.79
C THR A 564 0.81 21.17 28.87
N ASN A 565 2.11 21.44 28.81
CA ASN A 565 3.17 20.76 29.58
C ASN A 565 3.15 19.22 29.44
N SER A 566 2.58 18.70 28.35
CA SER A 566 2.57 17.27 28.02
C SER A 566 3.53 16.95 26.86
N SER A 567 4.08 15.74 26.85
CA SER A 567 5.20 15.33 25.99
C SER A 567 4.82 14.65 24.67
N SER A 568 3.53 14.61 24.34
CA SER A 568 2.96 14.10 23.08
C SER A 568 1.44 14.35 23.07
N ILE A 569 0.86 14.59 21.89
CA ILE A 569 -0.59 14.72 21.68
C ILE A 569 -1.24 13.33 21.82
N PHE A 570 -0.67 12.32 21.18
CA PHE A 570 -1.21 10.95 21.16
C PHE A 570 -1.39 10.40 22.59
N VAL A 571 -0.40 10.59 23.46
CA VAL A 571 -0.48 10.10 24.85
C VAL A 571 -1.37 10.98 25.73
N PHE A 572 -1.59 12.26 25.41
CA PHE A 572 -2.62 13.08 26.07
C PHE A 572 -4.02 12.55 25.77
N VAL A 573 -4.30 12.21 24.50
CA VAL A 573 -5.59 11.68 24.04
C VAL A 573 -5.90 10.30 24.64
N LEU A 574 -4.93 9.39 24.67
CA LEU A 574 -5.14 8.02 25.17
C LEU A 574 -4.98 7.86 26.70
N SER A 575 -4.53 8.89 27.42
CA SER A 575 -4.44 8.83 28.89
C SER A 575 -5.84 8.82 29.55
N PRO A 576 -6.09 7.96 30.56
CA PRO A 576 -7.40 7.85 31.18
C PRO A 576 -7.76 9.13 31.95
N LEU A 577 -9.02 9.56 31.82
CA LEU A 577 -9.53 10.86 32.32
C LEU A 577 -9.26 11.12 33.83
N LYS A 578 -9.11 10.08 34.65
CA LYS A 578 -8.72 10.21 36.07
C LYS A 578 -7.36 10.93 36.26
N HIS A 579 -6.47 10.95 35.26
CA HIS A 579 -5.25 11.75 35.31
C HIS A 579 -5.44 13.24 34.92
N ARG A 580 -6.54 13.66 34.28
CA ARG A 580 -6.76 15.09 33.96
C ARG A 580 -6.97 15.97 35.20
N LEU A 581 -7.48 15.39 36.29
CA LEU A 581 -7.63 16.07 37.60
C LEU A 581 -6.49 15.78 38.57
N SER A 582 -5.55 14.88 38.22
CA SER A 582 -4.28 14.67 38.91
C SER A 582 -3.33 15.84 38.62
N ARG A 583 -3.67 17.01 39.17
CA ARG A 583 -3.09 18.31 38.84
C ARG A 583 -1.59 18.35 39.15
N ARG A 584 -0.79 18.72 38.13
CA ARG A 584 0.67 18.95 38.15
C ARG A 584 1.54 17.69 38.26
N VAL A 585 2.77 17.86 37.76
CA VAL A 585 4.01 17.14 38.07
C VAL A 585 3.84 16.04 39.13
N LEU A 586 3.67 14.79 38.69
CA LEU A 586 3.71 13.63 39.58
C LEU A 586 5.11 13.58 40.22
N ASP A 587 5.19 13.53 41.55
CA ASP A 587 6.39 13.87 42.33
C ASP A 587 7.72 13.35 41.77
N ILE A 588 8.45 14.25 41.10
CA ILE A 588 9.86 14.04 40.71
C ILE A 588 10.74 13.85 41.98
N THR A 589 10.24 14.29 43.13
CA THR A 589 10.88 14.28 44.45
C THR A 589 10.47 13.14 45.38
N ALA A 590 9.46 12.32 45.06
CA ALA A 590 8.85 11.42 46.06
C ALA A 590 8.34 10.04 45.54
N THR A 591 8.96 9.45 44.52
CA THR A 591 9.20 7.98 44.48
C THR A 591 10.19 7.62 43.37
N GLU A 592 11.29 6.95 43.71
CA GLU A 592 12.36 6.57 42.77
C GLU A 592 11.84 5.69 41.62
N SER A 593 11.96 6.14 40.36
CA SER A 593 11.74 5.28 39.19
C SER A 593 13.08 4.67 38.75
N ARG A 594 13.45 3.54 39.37
CA ARG A 594 14.82 2.99 39.29
C ARG A 594 15.17 2.53 37.87
N VAL A 595 14.24 1.91 37.15
CA VAL A 595 14.45 1.52 35.74
C VAL A 595 14.80 2.71 34.83
N HIS A 596 14.14 3.86 34.98
CA HIS A 596 14.47 5.07 34.19
C HIS A 596 15.92 5.52 34.42
N THR A 597 16.35 5.54 35.68
CA THR A 597 17.71 5.92 36.07
C THR A 597 18.74 4.90 35.53
N ILE A 598 18.42 3.61 35.55
CA ILE A 598 19.24 2.54 34.97
C ILE A 598 19.40 2.71 33.46
N LEU A 599 18.33 3.07 32.73
CA LEU A 599 18.41 3.32 31.30
C LEU A 599 19.30 4.54 30.96
N MET A 600 19.23 5.62 31.74
CA MET A 600 20.10 6.78 31.55
C MET A 600 21.58 6.49 31.89
N LEU A 601 21.84 5.72 32.95
CA LEU A 601 23.19 5.37 33.42
C LEU A 601 23.81 4.13 32.71
N SER A 602 23.06 3.49 31.81
CA SER A 602 23.55 2.39 31.00
C SER A 602 24.60 2.85 29.96
N THR A 603 25.45 1.94 29.48
CA THR A 603 26.37 2.18 28.36
C THR A 603 25.66 2.63 27.08
N ARG A 604 24.39 2.26 26.90
CA ARG A 604 23.51 2.72 25.80
C ARG A 604 23.07 4.19 25.96
N ARG A 605 23.29 4.82 27.13
CA ARG A 605 23.15 6.26 27.41
C ARG A 605 21.82 6.85 26.91
N THR A 606 20.71 6.18 27.24
CA THR A 606 19.37 6.49 26.73
C THR A 606 18.94 7.92 27.12
N PRO A 607 18.53 8.79 26.16
CA PRO A 607 18.06 10.14 26.46
C PRO A 607 16.88 10.15 27.43
N ARG A 608 16.84 11.15 28.33
CA ARG A 608 15.83 11.25 29.41
C ARG A 608 14.38 11.18 28.90
N GLU A 609 14.06 11.85 27.80
CA GLU A 609 12.71 11.79 27.22
C GLU A 609 12.33 10.36 26.79
N ILE A 610 13.25 9.65 26.12
CA ILE A 610 13.04 8.27 25.65
C ILE A 610 12.94 7.31 26.84
N ALA A 611 13.83 7.41 27.83
CA ALA A 611 13.79 6.59 29.04
C ALA A 611 12.46 6.78 29.80
N LEU A 612 12.00 8.03 29.96
CA LEU A 612 10.70 8.34 30.57
C LEU A 612 9.52 7.78 29.77
N GLN A 613 9.56 7.84 28.43
CA GLN A 613 8.53 7.23 27.58
C GLN A 613 8.51 5.69 27.72
N MET A 614 9.68 5.02 27.72
CA MET A 614 9.79 3.57 27.87
C MET A 614 9.22 3.07 29.22
N THR A 615 9.45 3.81 30.30
CA THR A 615 8.94 3.49 31.66
C THR A 615 7.58 4.12 31.99
N ARG A 616 6.84 4.65 31.01
CA ARG A 616 5.60 5.40 31.25
C ARG A 616 4.39 4.51 31.59
N ALA A 617 4.29 3.34 30.96
CA ALA A 617 3.20 2.39 31.21
C ALA A 617 3.40 1.71 32.57
N LYS A 618 2.47 1.94 33.51
CA LYS A 618 2.53 1.44 34.88
C LYS A 618 1.19 0.85 35.32
N LEU A 619 1.25 -0.31 35.97
CA LEU A 619 0.07 -1.05 36.41
C LEU A 619 -0.56 -0.42 37.68
N PRO A 620 -1.83 0.04 37.64
CA PRO A 620 -2.59 0.29 38.86
C PRO A 620 -2.95 -1.06 39.52
N PRO A 621 -2.84 -1.23 40.85
CA PRO A 621 -2.41 -0.25 41.86
C PRO A 621 -0.88 -0.26 42.13
N SER A 622 -0.15 -1.27 41.67
CA SER A 622 1.24 -1.56 42.10
C SER A 622 2.32 -0.54 41.70
N ARG A 623 2.03 0.35 40.73
CA ARG A 623 2.99 1.30 40.11
C ARG A 623 4.23 0.66 39.43
N LEU A 624 4.27 -0.67 39.29
CA LEU A 624 5.30 -1.39 38.52
C LEU A 624 5.22 -1.01 37.04
N CYS A 625 6.36 -0.91 36.38
CA CYS A 625 6.46 -0.76 34.93
C CYS A 625 5.94 -2.02 34.24
N GLU A 626 5.06 -1.86 33.27
CA GLU A 626 4.34 -2.97 32.65
C GLU A 626 5.25 -3.83 31.76
N SER A 627 5.32 -5.12 32.06
CA SER A 627 6.18 -6.10 31.37
C SER A 627 5.99 -6.14 29.86
N LEU A 628 4.75 -5.92 29.41
CA LEU A 628 4.37 -5.98 28.00
C LEU A 628 4.81 -4.73 27.22
N ASN A 629 4.73 -3.54 27.81
CA ASN A 629 5.29 -2.33 27.20
C ASN A 629 6.83 -2.41 27.12
N LEU A 630 7.47 -2.91 28.18
CA LEU A 630 8.92 -3.16 28.19
C LEU A 630 9.34 -4.20 27.14
N ALA A 631 8.55 -5.25 26.93
CA ALA A 631 8.80 -6.23 25.88
C ALA A 631 8.62 -5.67 24.45
N ALA A 632 7.79 -4.65 24.23
CA ALA A 632 7.66 -4.00 22.92
C ALA A 632 8.90 -3.15 22.54
N GLU A 633 9.61 -2.62 23.54
CA GLU A 633 10.95 -2.04 23.39
C GLU A 633 12.07 -3.12 23.45
N GLY A 634 11.68 -4.39 23.60
CA GLY A 634 12.54 -5.57 23.51
C GLY A 634 13.37 -5.90 24.74
N PHE A 635 12.95 -5.44 25.92
CA PHE A 635 13.55 -5.87 27.18
C PHE A 635 13.16 -7.30 27.55
N VAL A 636 14.11 -8.06 28.09
CA VAL A 636 13.99 -9.47 28.45
C VAL A 636 14.65 -9.75 29.80
N CYS A 637 14.34 -10.90 30.42
CA CYS A 637 15.07 -11.40 31.59
C CYS A 637 16.07 -12.47 31.12
N LEU A 638 17.34 -12.31 31.48
CA LEU A 638 18.41 -13.26 31.18
C LEU A 638 18.83 -14.02 32.45
N VAL A 639 18.60 -15.33 32.46
CA VAL A 639 18.90 -16.19 33.60
C VAL A 639 20.28 -16.81 33.44
N TYR A 640 21.20 -16.38 34.30
CA TYR A 640 22.54 -16.92 34.46
C TYR A 640 22.62 -17.70 35.78
N GLY A 641 22.14 -18.95 35.76
CA GLY A 641 22.08 -19.79 36.96
C GLY A 641 21.13 -19.21 38.03
N LYS A 642 21.70 -18.60 39.07
CA LYS A 642 20.95 -17.92 40.15
C LYS A 642 20.74 -16.41 39.91
N VAL A 643 21.45 -15.82 38.95
CA VAL A 643 21.38 -14.37 38.67
C VAL A 643 20.37 -14.10 37.55
N HIS A 644 19.43 -13.19 37.81
CA HIS A 644 18.49 -12.69 36.81
C HIS A 644 18.94 -11.30 36.36
N ALA A 645 19.52 -11.19 35.16
CA ALA A 645 19.89 -9.90 34.59
C ALA A 645 18.73 -9.30 33.78
N MET A 646 18.56 -7.98 33.85
CA MET A 646 17.76 -7.24 32.88
C MET A 646 18.56 -7.13 31.58
N GLY A 647 18.01 -7.68 30.50
CA GLY A 647 18.62 -7.68 29.18
C GLY A 647 17.76 -6.98 28.14
N ILE A 648 18.34 -6.82 26.96
CA ILE A 648 17.68 -6.32 25.75
C ILE A 648 18.06 -7.22 24.58
N THR A 649 17.08 -7.67 23.81
CA THR A 649 17.27 -8.51 22.62
C THR A 649 17.28 -7.62 21.37
N GLU A 650 18.25 -7.75 20.49
CA GLU A 650 18.35 -6.94 19.26
C GLU A 650 18.95 -7.78 18.13
N TRP A 651 18.28 -7.84 16.98
CA TRP A 651 18.62 -8.76 15.88
C TRP A 651 18.70 -10.25 16.30
N GLY A 652 17.98 -10.60 17.37
CA GLY A 652 17.99 -11.94 17.99
C GLY A 652 19.10 -12.15 19.04
N VAL A 653 20.10 -11.27 19.08
CA VAL A 653 21.17 -11.31 20.09
C VAL A 653 20.68 -10.66 21.37
N SER A 654 20.73 -11.38 22.49
CA SER A 654 20.29 -10.84 23.79
C SER A 654 21.49 -10.48 24.67
N SER A 655 21.61 -9.19 25.03
CA SER A 655 22.69 -8.65 25.85
C SER A 655 22.18 -8.16 27.21
N PRO A 656 22.88 -8.39 28.33
CA PRO A 656 22.56 -7.73 29.60
C PRO A 656 22.72 -6.20 29.48
N ILE A 657 21.97 -5.43 30.30
CA ILE A 657 22.16 -3.99 30.44
C ILE A 657 23.29 -3.74 31.45
N VAL A 658 24.24 -2.87 31.09
CA VAL A 658 25.48 -2.63 31.83
C VAL A 658 25.70 -1.13 31.98
N ASN A 659 26.32 -0.68 33.07
CA ASN A 659 26.74 0.72 33.26
C ASN A 659 28.17 0.98 32.74
N GLU A 660 28.63 2.24 32.80
CA GLU A 660 29.98 2.63 32.36
C GLU A 660 31.12 2.01 33.20
N LEU A 661 30.82 1.42 34.36
CA LEU A 661 31.77 0.71 35.24
C LEU A 661 31.78 -0.82 34.99
N GLY A 662 31.02 -1.32 34.02
CA GLY A 662 30.93 -2.76 33.72
C GLY A 662 29.97 -3.55 34.63
N HIS A 663 29.25 -2.88 35.55
CA HIS A 663 28.27 -3.49 36.46
C HIS A 663 26.97 -3.81 35.71
N VAL A 664 26.38 -4.98 35.95
CA VAL A 664 25.15 -5.45 35.27
C VAL A 664 23.89 -5.07 36.05
N ALA A 665 22.83 -4.72 35.33
CA ALA A 665 21.49 -4.53 35.90
C ALA A 665 20.87 -5.88 36.29
N VAL A 666 20.76 -6.15 37.59
CA VAL A 666 20.17 -7.37 38.17
C VAL A 666 18.72 -7.09 38.59
N ILE A 667 17.86 -8.10 38.47
CA ILE A 667 16.45 -8.10 38.90
C ILE A 667 16.34 -8.90 40.19
N ASP A 668 16.08 -8.21 41.30
CA ASP A 668 15.90 -8.82 42.62
C ASP A 668 14.64 -9.68 42.71
N GLN A 669 14.56 -10.53 43.74
CA GLN A 669 13.36 -11.31 44.07
C GLN A 669 12.10 -10.45 44.31
N GLY A 670 12.27 -9.16 44.64
CA GLY A 670 11.19 -8.18 44.77
C GLY A 670 10.84 -7.43 43.47
N ASN A 671 11.28 -7.90 42.29
CA ASN A 671 11.16 -7.22 40.98
C ASN A 671 11.77 -5.80 40.90
N ARG A 672 12.60 -5.42 41.87
CA ARG A 672 13.46 -4.23 41.81
C ARG A 672 14.57 -4.46 40.80
N VAL A 673 14.92 -3.45 40.01
CA VAL A 673 16.17 -3.49 39.22
C VAL A 673 17.22 -2.57 39.85
N ALA A 674 18.48 -2.99 39.85
CA ALA A 674 19.64 -2.21 40.28
C ALA A 674 20.90 -2.65 39.54
N PHE A 675 21.91 -1.78 39.42
CA PHE A 675 23.25 -2.20 38.98
C PHE A 675 23.99 -2.84 40.15
N ASP A 676 24.40 -4.11 40.00
CA ASP A 676 25.17 -4.83 41.02
C ASP A 676 26.68 -4.76 40.70
N ALA A 677 27.46 -4.21 41.64
CA ALA A 677 28.92 -4.10 41.52
C ALA A 677 29.64 -5.46 41.61
N ALA A 678 29.00 -6.49 42.16
CA ALA A 678 29.54 -7.85 42.21
C ALA A 678 29.34 -8.63 40.89
N VAL A 679 28.55 -8.10 39.94
CA VAL A 679 28.17 -8.80 38.71
C VAL A 679 28.62 -8.02 37.47
N SER A 680 29.60 -8.59 36.75
CA SER A 680 30.10 -8.10 35.47
C SER A 680 29.72 -9.03 34.32
N ILE A 681 29.95 -8.59 33.07
CA ILE A 681 29.75 -9.45 31.89
C ILE A 681 30.61 -10.73 32.00
N GLU A 682 31.85 -10.61 32.51
CA GLU A 682 32.73 -11.76 32.72
C GLU A 682 32.19 -12.74 33.76
N SER A 683 31.70 -12.26 34.91
CA SER A 683 31.18 -13.16 35.95
C SER A 683 29.94 -13.92 35.45
N LEU A 684 29.11 -13.29 34.62
CA LEU A 684 27.98 -13.94 33.96
C LEU A 684 28.42 -14.97 32.92
N ALA A 685 29.40 -14.63 32.07
CA ALA A 685 29.94 -15.54 31.07
C ALA A 685 30.60 -16.79 31.69
N ARG A 686 31.22 -16.66 32.87
CA ARG A 686 31.76 -17.79 33.67
C ARG A 686 30.66 -18.70 34.25
N ILE A 687 29.42 -18.21 34.42
CA ILE A 687 28.28 -19.03 34.86
C ILE A 687 27.65 -19.76 33.66
N THR A 688 27.42 -19.06 32.54
CA THR A 688 27.00 -19.68 31.28
C THR A 688 27.27 -18.75 30.09
N SER A 689 27.77 -19.32 28.99
CA SER A 689 27.90 -18.66 27.69
C SER A 689 26.56 -18.51 26.94
N ARG A 690 25.50 -19.17 27.40
CA ARG A 690 24.14 -19.10 26.86
C ARG A 690 23.12 -19.00 28.01
N PRO A 691 22.71 -17.79 28.43
CA PRO A 691 21.65 -17.62 29.44
C PRO A 691 20.30 -18.10 28.89
N ALA A 692 19.41 -18.55 29.77
CA ALA A 692 18.02 -18.76 29.38
C ALA A 692 17.30 -17.41 29.27
N CYS A 693 16.70 -17.15 28.10
CA CYS A 693 15.96 -15.92 27.83
C CYS A 693 14.49 -16.10 28.21
N LEU A 694 13.99 -15.30 29.15
CA LEU A 694 12.62 -15.35 29.67
C LEU A 694 11.93 -13.99 29.51
N GLY A 695 10.60 -14.00 29.52
CA GLY A 695 9.79 -12.78 29.52
C GLY A 695 10.10 -11.95 30.77
N ILE A 696 10.39 -10.66 30.57
CA ILE A 696 10.64 -9.72 31.67
C ILE A 696 9.42 -9.67 32.62
N PRO A 697 9.61 -9.65 33.96
CA PRO A 697 8.50 -9.43 34.88
C PRO A 697 8.03 -7.96 34.87
N ASP A 698 6.95 -7.67 35.59
CA ASP A 698 6.59 -6.29 35.94
C ASP A 698 7.60 -5.77 36.98
N ILE A 699 8.28 -4.64 36.72
CA ILE A 699 9.50 -4.22 37.46
C ILE A 699 9.46 -2.78 37.99
N TYR A 700 10.33 -2.48 38.98
CA TYR A 700 10.44 -1.20 39.69
C TYR A 700 11.79 -0.48 39.46
#